data_AF-A0A1I5N562-F1
#
_entry.id   AF-A0A1I5N562-F1
#
_cell.length_a   1.000
_cell.length_b   1.000
_cell.length_c   1.000
_cell.angle_alpha   90.00
_cell.angle_beta   90.00
_cell.angle_gamma   90.00
#
_symmetry.space_group_name_H-M   'P 1'
#
loop_
_entity.id
_entity.type
_entity.pdbx_description
1 polymer ?
#
loop_
_entity_poly.entity_id
_entity_poly.type
_entity_poly.pdbx_seq_one_letter_code
_entity_poly.pdbx_strand_id
1 'polypeptide(L)'
;MFPADDNLDYPKFIANQVLQSKHLNDMFEYLDEQNRLTRTNLIGIGVMCGMDVVPVGATQLKITKGVGVTSAGYLVEVPEKTYQNRKDYTVPPEIEYLPFYNKPAKTNRFPMWELTEGTPAGSVALDAAFLSGSGNENDRKVVLIFVELLYSDNHNCSPNSCDDKGANVKITFRPLLMRKADAITLLNEVKAFDGGTVNVPDASFLLPDMKIKRVNVPKTDLITVQNVVDAYRNVLTRGFVETTVKQNWITAFNTFNLLLTGIPNTLTGWNPPFAIDNKIQLPNPYEYQYYYDFIADLIEVYEELQQETGGVLAVCCPDERLFPRHLFLGLATENTKLVTSDFRHYFIPSPILGNKNLIKARIISLFKKAMKLLSFAVPVPPKNVRITPSKLGDFLLSKKAIPYYYDVTGGTEPLFSLWNYKKTSRNKSRQNLSYHAVDYPDPKPDFVVNPLLYDLEPYNFLRIEGHVGKNYKDALLEITNLRDNNRLPFDVLAIRTGEFTKNSDGILNYDCNFQDLEINYDVARREWECCIGMAIEYLDDVLPVIDILPVRKNRIRQFEKQLVKAKKFMVNDLPEFVKKWIEFITAYEAIELEARAIRKLLENDLEIAHNDRNVKDDFEIEDLIDHLDSVIQSCRKGPFRAIYQEYKKRLALIKEKLLLKNYANANPGLQHKAGVPLGGTFILVYDDNPSTKNTVFADFYLPYLCCSDCSPSQVVIEKTDVPPLSAVLVGEPVCDPQGANFSVQIVIMGGKAPYKASGAPIPGNVVSIVTKSGQGGSVEITDDDGQKVTVTIPVHTCQIPAQPLVISATPPVCAQDFLSYSADVTITGGTAPFSYNGTPKTSPFKVSFNSGVTGVVQVKDSLGINSNTLTIPAQNCCQFPCNGKLLTCQYPFIPIPQQEILISATLEEFVFDGQNLDLKMVSFNLPLNAGLETDFKLNPTSYPVFRTLIVKEINNVIGARIGQIGLVTMIEDSGEKAGIISIANYQCNDFSIRISFKIKESVITYTYSPQGLVINDENGSQLVPKFNCSLSDQCSKNAEAKPLCNQDVKINNIKISKPNRAQPVYDFEVDPNTPGAKYYWLFEAKNGVNPSSSTARKPRITFSPNENTVSVKVFVIINGCMKMLEKVLELGNQ
;
A
#
# COMPACT_ATOMS: atom_id res chain seq x y z
N MET A 1 51.00 -12.50 -15.59
CA MET A 1 52.25 -11.72 -15.38
C MET A 1 53.26 -12.19 -16.42
N PHE A 2 53.72 -11.32 -17.33
CA PHE A 2 54.86 -11.64 -18.21
C PHE A 2 56.15 -11.65 -17.37
N PRO A 3 57.10 -12.56 -17.62
CA PRO A 3 58.50 -12.22 -17.42
C PRO A 3 58.82 -11.12 -18.42
N ALA A 4 59.15 -9.94 -17.92
CA ALA A 4 59.72 -8.86 -18.71
C ALA A 4 61.17 -9.24 -19.05
N ASP A 5 61.37 -10.19 -19.97
CA ASP A 5 62.71 -10.49 -20.50
C ASP A 5 62.77 -11.32 -21.81
N ASP A 6 61.75 -11.25 -22.68
CA ASP A 6 61.91 -11.73 -24.06
C ASP A 6 61.78 -10.56 -25.03
N ASN A 7 62.88 -10.24 -25.72
CA ASN A 7 62.88 -9.34 -26.87
C ASN A 7 61.84 -9.83 -27.89
N LEU A 8 60.92 -8.95 -28.28
CA LEU A 8 60.00 -9.20 -29.41
C LEU A 8 60.81 -9.24 -30.72
N ASP A 9 61.30 -10.42 -31.08
CA ASP A 9 61.94 -10.70 -32.36
C ASP A 9 60.89 -11.18 -33.38
N TYR A 10 60.64 -10.39 -34.41
CA TYR A 10 59.79 -10.77 -35.55
C TYR A 10 60.58 -10.66 -36.87
N PRO A 11 60.32 -11.53 -37.85
CA PRO A 11 61.07 -11.54 -39.10
C PRO A 11 60.80 -10.26 -39.92
N LYS A 12 61.87 -9.52 -40.25
CA LYS A 12 61.84 -8.43 -41.23
C LYS A 12 62.25 -8.97 -42.61
N PHE A 13 61.28 -9.11 -43.51
CA PHE A 13 61.54 -9.57 -44.87
C PHE A 13 62.30 -8.52 -45.70
N ILE A 14 63.39 -8.93 -46.33
CA ILE A 14 64.19 -8.10 -47.26
C ILE A 14 64.21 -8.72 -48.67
N ALA A 15 64.51 -7.91 -49.69
CA ALA A 15 64.54 -8.39 -51.08
C ALA A 15 65.52 -9.56 -51.27
N ASN A 16 65.14 -10.54 -52.09
CA ASN A 16 65.89 -11.78 -52.37
C ASN A 16 66.09 -12.75 -51.19
N GLN A 17 65.31 -12.63 -50.12
CA GLN A 17 65.35 -13.57 -48.98
C GLN A 17 64.52 -14.84 -49.25
N VAL A 18 65.06 -16.01 -48.88
CA VAL A 18 64.34 -17.30 -48.92
C VAL A 18 63.47 -17.43 -47.65
N LEU A 19 62.16 -17.57 -47.82
CA LEU A 19 61.21 -17.78 -46.71
C LEU A 19 61.30 -19.23 -46.20
N GLN A 20 61.53 -19.40 -44.89
CA GLN A 20 61.45 -20.69 -44.22
C GLN A 20 60.06 -20.85 -43.59
N SER A 21 59.60 -22.10 -43.42
CA SER A 21 58.34 -22.40 -42.72
C SER A 21 58.29 -21.78 -41.32
N LYS A 22 59.43 -21.74 -40.62
CA LYS A 22 59.58 -21.05 -39.34
C LYS A 22 59.16 -19.58 -39.41
N HIS A 23 59.64 -18.81 -40.39
CA HIS A 23 59.32 -17.39 -40.51
C HIS A 23 57.82 -17.11 -40.74
N LEU A 24 57.13 -18.02 -41.44
CA LEU A 24 55.69 -17.89 -41.69
C LEU A 24 54.87 -18.29 -40.45
N ASN A 25 55.30 -19.33 -39.74
CA ASN A 25 54.67 -19.74 -38.49
C ASN A 25 54.85 -18.69 -37.39
N ASP A 26 56.07 -18.14 -37.23
CA ASP A 26 56.34 -17.07 -36.27
C ASP A 26 55.45 -15.83 -36.54
N MET A 27 55.25 -15.47 -37.81
CA MET A 27 54.35 -14.38 -38.20
C MET A 27 52.88 -14.69 -37.88
N PHE A 28 52.43 -15.92 -38.15
CA PHE A 28 51.07 -16.34 -37.83
C PHE A 28 50.82 -16.36 -36.33
N GLU A 29 51.74 -16.93 -35.54
CA GLU A 29 51.67 -17.00 -34.08
C GLU A 29 51.61 -15.60 -33.47
N TYR A 30 52.46 -14.68 -33.93
CA TYR A 30 52.41 -13.28 -33.48
C TYR A 30 51.05 -12.63 -33.77
N LEU A 31 50.52 -12.76 -34.99
CA LEU A 31 49.23 -12.18 -35.37
C LEU A 31 48.05 -12.81 -34.61
N ASP A 32 48.07 -14.13 -34.40
CA ASP A 32 47.05 -14.83 -33.61
C ASP A 32 47.10 -14.39 -32.14
N GLU A 33 48.30 -14.30 -31.56
CA GLU A 33 48.49 -13.82 -30.20
C GLU A 33 47.98 -12.38 -30.03
N GLN A 34 48.33 -11.46 -30.94
CA GLN A 34 47.82 -10.09 -30.90
C GLN A 34 46.29 -10.03 -30.99
N ASN A 35 45.66 -10.86 -31.82
CA ASN A 35 44.20 -10.94 -31.91
C ASN A 35 43.57 -11.47 -30.63
N ARG A 36 44.16 -12.51 -30.03
CA ARG A 36 43.71 -13.10 -28.77
C ARG A 36 43.84 -12.11 -27.62
N LEU A 37 44.99 -11.44 -27.49
CA LEU A 37 45.24 -10.37 -26.52
C LEU A 37 44.29 -9.18 -26.70
N THR A 38 43.99 -8.81 -27.94
CA THR A 38 43.02 -7.74 -28.24
C THR A 38 41.64 -8.09 -27.67
N ARG A 39 41.17 -9.33 -27.87
CA ARG A 39 39.88 -9.78 -27.32
C ARG A 39 39.89 -9.79 -25.79
N THR A 40 40.90 -10.39 -25.17
CA THR A 40 40.93 -10.52 -23.70
C THR A 40 41.12 -9.17 -22.99
N ASN A 41 42.01 -8.30 -23.51
CA ASN A 41 42.43 -7.09 -22.82
C ASN A 41 41.55 -5.86 -23.14
N LEU A 42 41.04 -5.74 -24.37
CA LEU A 42 40.22 -4.60 -24.79
C LEU A 42 38.72 -4.91 -24.83
N ILE A 43 38.32 -6.18 -24.93
CA ILE A 43 36.91 -6.58 -24.96
C ILE A 43 36.51 -7.21 -23.63
N GLY A 44 37.09 -8.35 -23.27
CA GLY A 44 36.78 -9.09 -22.05
C GLY A 44 36.82 -10.60 -22.24
N ILE A 45 36.50 -11.33 -21.17
CA ILE A 45 36.50 -12.80 -21.12
C ILE A 45 35.16 -13.31 -20.57
N GLY A 46 34.81 -14.56 -20.82
CA GLY A 46 33.54 -15.18 -20.43
C GLY A 46 32.47 -15.17 -21.54
N VAL A 47 31.26 -15.62 -21.20
CA VAL A 47 30.10 -15.72 -22.07
C VAL A 47 29.47 -14.34 -22.25
N MET A 48 29.61 -13.75 -23.44
CA MET A 48 29.13 -12.40 -23.76
C MET A 48 27.62 -12.33 -23.95
N CYS A 49 27.03 -13.29 -24.67
CA CYS A 49 25.58 -13.40 -24.81
C CYS A 49 25.16 -14.84 -25.13
N GLY A 50 23.93 -15.20 -24.75
CA GLY A 50 23.38 -16.53 -25.00
C GLY A 50 24.18 -17.63 -24.30
N MET A 51 24.35 -18.79 -24.96
CA MET A 51 24.87 -20.02 -24.36
C MET A 51 24.13 -20.39 -23.06
N ASP A 52 22.84 -20.05 -22.96
CA ASP A 52 22.02 -20.38 -21.82
C ASP A 52 21.69 -21.87 -21.87
N VAL A 53 21.94 -22.56 -20.77
CA VAL A 53 21.43 -23.89 -20.48
C VAL A 53 19.94 -23.78 -20.14
N VAL A 54 19.11 -24.47 -20.93
CA VAL A 54 17.66 -24.55 -20.74
C VAL A 54 17.28 -26.04 -20.72
N PRO A 55 16.96 -26.61 -19.54
CA PRO A 55 16.41 -27.96 -19.44
C PRO A 55 15.04 -28.00 -20.15
N VAL A 56 14.86 -28.93 -21.09
CA VAL A 56 13.60 -29.15 -21.80
C VAL A 56 13.02 -30.47 -21.30
N GLY A 57 12.17 -30.38 -20.28
CA GLY A 57 11.68 -31.56 -19.55
C GLY A 57 12.80 -32.26 -18.77
N ALA A 58 12.70 -33.58 -18.63
CA ALA A 58 13.59 -34.40 -17.81
C ALA A 58 14.74 -35.07 -18.60
N THR A 59 14.72 -35.00 -19.94
CA THR A 59 15.56 -35.84 -20.82
C THR A 59 16.25 -35.07 -21.93
N GLN A 60 16.07 -33.76 -22.01
CA GLN A 60 16.67 -32.93 -23.05
C GLN A 60 17.28 -31.67 -22.46
N LEU A 61 18.37 -31.22 -23.07
CA LEU A 61 19.08 -30.02 -22.66
C LEU A 61 19.32 -29.15 -23.87
N LYS A 62 18.82 -27.92 -23.82
CA LYS A 62 19.01 -26.93 -24.88
C LYS A 62 20.11 -25.96 -24.48
N ILE A 63 21.03 -25.69 -25.39
CA ILE A 63 22.00 -24.59 -25.29
C ILE A 63 21.59 -23.55 -26.33
N THR A 64 21.31 -22.32 -25.90
CA THR A 64 20.88 -21.25 -26.82
C THR A 64 22.05 -20.76 -27.67
N LYS A 65 21.75 -20.17 -28.83
CA LYS A 65 22.75 -19.50 -29.66
C LYS A 65 23.48 -18.45 -28.82
N GLY A 66 24.79 -18.39 -28.90
CA GLY A 66 25.57 -17.42 -28.13
C GLY A 66 27.04 -17.36 -28.51
N VAL A 67 27.72 -16.37 -27.93
CA VAL A 67 29.14 -16.12 -28.14
C VAL A 67 29.85 -15.82 -26.82
N GLY A 68 31.09 -16.27 -26.69
CA GLY A 68 31.96 -16.00 -25.54
C GLY A 68 33.43 -15.98 -25.91
N VAL A 69 34.27 -15.55 -24.99
CA VAL A 69 35.73 -15.48 -25.14
C VAL A 69 36.39 -16.21 -23.98
N THR A 70 37.26 -17.18 -24.24
CA THR A 70 38.00 -17.85 -23.15
C THR A 70 39.08 -16.94 -22.57
N SER A 71 39.67 -17.27 -21.42
CA SER A 71 40.74 -16.44 -20.85
C SER A 71 42.01 -16.41 -21.71
N ALA A 72 42.19 -17.41 -22.58
CA ALA A 72 43.26 -17.39 -23.57
C ALA A 72 42.86 -16.62 -24.84
N GLY A 73 41.63 -16.14 -25.01
CA GLY A 73 41.22 -15.32 -26.17
C GLY A 73 40.60 -16.08 -27.35
N TYR A 74 40.25 -17.36 -27.18
CA TYR A 74 39.48 -18.09 -28.19
C TYR A 74 38.05 -17.55 -28.24
N LEU A 75 37.60 -17.14 -29.43
CA LEU A 75 36.20 -16.77 -29.66
C LEU A 75 35.39 -18.05 -29.86
N VAL A 76 34.44 -18.27 -28.97
CA VAL A 76 33.55 -19.43 -28.97
C VAL A 76 32.20 -18.97 -29.46
N GLU A 77 31.77 -19.45 -30.63
CA GLU A 77 30.43 -19.22 -31.15
C GLU A 77 29.71 -20.57 -31.26
N VAL A 78 28.52 -20.66 -30.65
CA VAL A 78 27.70 -21.88 -30.71
C VAL A 78 26.31 -21.56 -31.24
N PRO A 79 25.75 -22.38 -32.14
CA PRO A 79 24.36 -22.26 -32.57
C PRO A 79 23.40 -22.73 -31.47
N GLU A 80 22.12 -22.37 -31.61
CA GLU A 80 21.08 -22.93 -30.75
C GLU A 80 20.88 -24.41 -31.07
N LYS A 81 21.03 -25.28 -30.07
CA LYS A 81 20.93 -26.73 -30.24
C LYS A 81 20.27 -27.41 -29.04
N THR A 82 19.53 -28.48 -29.30
CA THR A 82 18.92 -29.34 -28.28
C THR A 82 19.53 -30.72 -28.32
N TYR A 83 20.05 -31.16 -27.18
CA TYR A 83 20.74 -32.43 -27.00
C TYR A 83 19.84 -33.40 -26.24
N GLN A 84 19.84 -34.66 -26.67
CA GLN A 84 18.99 -35.73 -26.12
C GLN A 84 19.82 -36.93 -25.64
N ASN A 85 21.09 -37.01 -26.06
CA ASN A 85 21.98 -38.12 -25.77
C ASN A 85 23.35 -37.60 -25.31
N ARG A 86 24.10 -38.45 -24.63
CA ARG A 86 25.49 -38.22 -24.23
C ARG A 86 26.39 -39.34 -24.70
N LYS A 87 27.69 -39.09 -24.81
CA LYS A 87 28.72 -40.10 -25.06
C LYS A 87 29.93 -39.83 -24.18
N ASP A 88 30.61 -40.87 -23.70
CA ASP A 88 31.89 -40.68 -22.99
C ASP A 88 32.89 -39.95 -23.90
N TYR A 89 33.55 -38.92 -23.35
CA TYR A 89 34.45 -38.06 -24.10
C TYR A 89 35.88 -38.18 -23.58
N THR A 90 36.85 -38.28 -24.50
CA THR A 90 38.29 -38.34 -24.20
C THR A 90 38.99 -37.13 -24.81
N VAL A 91 39.78 -36.42 -24.01
CA VAL A 91 40.55 -35.27 -24.47
C VAL A 91 41.64 -35.74 -25.44
N PRO A 92 41.77 -35.14 -26.64
CA PRO A 92 42.83 -35.49 -27.58
C PRO A 92 44.23 -35.25 -26.99
N PRO A 93 45.17 -36.21 -27.13
CA PRO A 93 46.50 -36.12 -26.54
C PRO A 93 47.46 -35.20 -27.30
N GLU A 94 47.16 -34.83 -28.55
CA GLU A 94 48.09 -34.12 -29.44
C GLU A 94 48.34 -32.66 -28.99
N ILE A 95 47.30 -31.97 -28.52
CA ILE A 95 47.38 -30.60 -27.98
C ILE A 95 46.81 -30.60 -26.55
N GLU A 96 47.62 -31.11 -25.63
CA GLU A 96 47.30 -31.33 -24.22
C GLU A 96 46.60 -30.13 -23.57
N TYR A 97 45.44 -30.34 -22.94
CA TYR A 97 44.78 -29.35 -22.07
C TYR A 97 44.86 -29.79 -20.62
N LEU A 98 45.94 -29.40 -19.93
CA LEU A 98 46.25 -29.83 -18.55
C LEU A 98 45.09 -29.74 -17.56
N PRO A 99 44.18 -28.73 -17.60
CA PRO A 99 43.02 -28.72 -16.72
C PRO A 99 42.12 -29.95 -16.85
N PHE A 100 42.01 -30.55 -18.05
CA PHE A 100 41.19 -31.74 -18.32
C PHE A 100 42.01 -33.01 -18.59
N TYR A 101 43.33 -32.91 -18.74
CA TYR A 101 44.20 -34.03 -19.12
C TYR A 101 45.29 -34.31 -18.07
N ASN A 102 45.36 -35.57 -17.62
CA ASN A 102 46.40 -36.03 -16.71
C ASN A 102 47.58 -36.57 -17.54
N LYS A 103 48.60 -35.72 -17.72
CA LYS A 103 49.79 -36.05 -18.50
C LYS A 103 50.54 -37.30 -17.99
N PRO A 104 50.84 -37.45 -16.68
CA PRO A 104 51.45 -38.68 -16.16
C PRO A 104 50.66 -39.96 -16.47
N ALA A 105 49.33 -39.91 -16.32
CA ALA A 105 48.47 -41.07 -16.51
C ALA A 105 48.06 -41.31 -17.97
N LYS A 106 48.31 -40.33 -18.87
CA LYS A 106 47.85 -40.30 -20.26
C LYS A 106 46.34 -40.50 -20.43
N THR A 107 45.56 -39.99 -19.49
CA THR A 107 44.10 -40.12 -19.45
C THR A 107 43.43 -38.79 -19.15
N ASN A 108 42.10 -38.73 -19.31
CA ASN A 108 41.34 -37.61 -18.77
C ASN A 108 41.57 -37.47 -17.27
N ARG A 109 41.69 -36.23 -16.81
CA ARG A 109 41.74 -35.90 -15.38
C ARG A 109 40.41 -36.16 -14.68
N PHE A 110 39.30 -35.89 -15.37
CA PHE A 110 37.95 -36.06 -14.86
C PHE A 110 37.08 -36.84 -15.86
N PRO A 111 36.08 -37.62 -15.40
CA PRO A 111 35.04 -38.15 -16.28
C PRO A 111 34.29 -37.03 -16.99
N MET A 112 34.15 -37.12 -18.31
CA MET A 112 33.46 -36.12 -19.12
C MET A 112 32.58 -36.79 -20.17
N TRP A 113 31.48 -36.13 -20.51
CA TRP A 113 30.51 -36.63 -21.47
C TRP A 113 30.18 -35.57 -22.52
N GLU A 114 30.32 -35.90 -23.79
CA GLU A 114 29.89 -35.05 -24.90
C GLU A 114 28.38 -35.13 -25.08
N LEU A 115 27.73 -33.96 -25.17
CA LEU A 115 26.33 -33.84 -25.55
C LEU A 115 26.18 -34.04 -27.05
N THR A 116 25.29 -34.93 -27.47
CA THR A 116 25.12 -35.33 -28.88
C THR A 116 23.68 -35.16 -29.37
N GLU A 117 23.57 -34.85 -30.66
CA GLU A 117 22.32 -34.82 -31.41
C GLU A 117 22.02 -36.19 -32.00
N GLY A 118 20.74 -36.57 -32.08
CA GLY A 118 20.35 -37.89 -32.57
C GLY A 118 20.94 -39.03 -31.72
N THR A 119 21.01 -40.24 -32.26
CA THR A 119 21.54 -41.44 -31.57
C THR A 119 22.80 -41.98 -32.25
N PRO A 120 23.92 -41.24 -32.26
CA PRO A 120 25.18 -41.72 -32.83
C PRO A 120 25.70 -42.96 -32.09
N ALA A 121 26.50 -43.78 -32.79
CA ALA A 121 27.02 -45.03 -32.24
C ALA A 121 27.79 -44.80 -30.92
N GLY A 122 27.40 -45.54 -29.88
CA GLY A 122 27.97 -45.44 -28.54
C GLY A 122 27.39 -44.31 -27.67
N SER A 123 26.33 -43.62 -28.11
CA SER A 123 25.61 -42.64 -27.28
C SER A 123 24.53 -43.28 -26.41
N VAL A 124 24.23 -42.65 -25.27
CA VAL A 124 23.21 -43.06 -24.29
C VAL A 124 22.27 -41.89 -24.02
N ALA A 125 20.97 -42.14 -23.97
CA ALA A 125 19.93 -41.12 -23.70
C ALA A 125 20.16 -40.38 -22.39
N LEU A 126 19.95 -39.07 -22.40
CA LEU A 126 19.94 -38.26 -21.20
C LEU A 126 18.71 -38.58 -20.35
N ASP A 127 18.89 -38.64 -19.04
CA ASP A 127 17.83 -38.82 -18.08
C ASP A 127 18.02 -37.91 -16.85
N ALA A 128 16.93 -37.67 -16.13
CA ALA A 128 16.94 -36.78 -14.98
C ALA A 128 17.86 -37.25 -13.86
N ALA A 129 17.99 -38.57 -13.65
CA ALA A 129 18.86 -39.11 -12.61
C ALA A 129 20.32 -38.78 -12.91
N PHE A 130 20.77 -38.97 -14.15
CA PHE A 130 22.12 -38.63 -14.56
C PHE A 130 22.41 -37.11 -14.43
N LEU A 131 21.50 -36.25 -14.91
CA LEU A 131 21.67 -34.79 -14.88
C LEU A 131 21.66 -34.23 -13.44
N SER A 132 20.79 -34.77 -12.59
CA SER A 132 20.66 -34.38 -11.17
C SER A 132 21.64 -35.09 -10.23
N GLY A 133 22.49 -36.00 -10.74
CA GLY A 133 23.37 -36.80 -9.91
C GLY A 133 22.63 -37.78 -8.99
N SER A 134 21.42 -38.19 -9.36
CA SER A 134 20.52 -39.06 -8.58
C SER A 134 20.25 -38.52 -7.17
N GLY A 135 20.18 -37.19 -7.02
CA GLY A 135 19.98 -36.50 -5.75
C GLY A 135 21.27 -36.20 -4.97
N ASN A 136 22.44 -36.64 -5.44
CA ASN A 136 23.73 -36.24 -4.88
C ASN A 136 24.17 -34.90 -5.46
N GLU A 137 24.19 -33.86 -4.63
CA GLU A 137 24.55 -32.49 -5.02
C GLU A 137 25.91 -32.41 -5.72
N ASN A 138 26.91 -33.18 -5.26
CA ASN A 138 28.27 -33.19 -5.81
C ASN A 138 28.36 -33.86 -7.19
N ASP A 139 27.41 -34.74 -7.53
CA ASP A 139 27.36 -35.45 -8.80
C ASP A 139 26.44 -34.78 -9.84
N ARG A 140 25.77 -33.68 -9.48
CA ARG A 140 25.01 -32.85 -10.44
C ARG A 140 25.91 -32.45 -11.62
N LYS A 141 25.35 -32.40 -12.82
CA LYS A 141 26.13 -32.11 -14.03
C LYS A 141 26.23 -30.62 -14.27
N VAL A 142 27.44 -30.15 -14.56
CA VAL A 142 27.76 -28.80 -15.04
C VAL A 142 27.96 -28.87 -16.54
N VAL A 143 27.35 -27.97 -17.28
CA VAL A 143 27.48 -27.83 -18.73
C VAL A 143 28.64 -26.89 -19.05
N LEU A 144 29.47 -27.27 -20.01
CA LEU A 144 30.58 -26.44 -20.49
C LEU A 144 30.77 -26.55 -22.00
N ILE A 145 31.37 -25.53 -22.60
CA ILE A 145 31.90 -25.61 -23.96
C ILE A 145 33.41 -25.71 -23.89
N PHE A 146 33.98 -26.75 -24.49
CA PHE A 146 35.41 -26.96 -24.61
C PHE A 146 35.88 -26.59 -26.03
N VAL A 147 36.95 -25.80 -26.12
CA VAL A 147 37.65 -25.47 -27.36
C VAL A 147 38.67 -26.56 -27.64
N GLU A 148 38.24 -27.61 -28.33
CA GLU A 148 39.06 -28.74 -28.73
C GLU A 148 39.95 -28.33 -29.91
N LEU A 149 41.25 -28.60 -29.80
CA LEU A 149 42.23 -28.42 -30.89
C LEU A 149 42.75 -29.81 -31.26
N LEU A 150 42.43 -30.27 -32.46
CA LEU A 150 42.90 -31.56 -32.97
C LEU A 150 43.98 -31.35 -34.03
N TYR A 151 45.18 -31.86 -33.75
CA TYR A 151 46.28 -31.87 -34.72
C TYR A 151 46.14 -33.09 -35.64
N SER A 152 46.23 -32.88 -36.95
CA SER A 152 46.25 -33.93 -37.96
C SER A 152 47.46 -33.75 -38.86
N ASP A 153 48.30 -34.78 -38.92
CA ASP A 153 49.50 -34.81 -39.73
C ASP A 153 49.19 -35.40 -41.11
N ASN A 154 49.30 -34.62 -42.19
CA ASN A 154 48.89 -35.07 -43.53
C ASN A 154 50.02 -35.84 -44.23
N HIS A 155 50.59 -36.88 -43.62
CA HIS A 155 51.63 -37.69 -44.27
C HIS A 155 51.04 -38.76 -45.22
N ASN A 156 50.28 -38.34 -46.24
CA ASN A 156 49.79 -39.24 -47.30
C ASN A 156 50.53 -38.97 -48.61
N CYS A 157 51.76 -39.47 -48.74
CA CYS A 157 52.47 -39.41 -50.02
C CYS A 157 52.08 -40.59 -50.92
N SER A 158 51.55 -40.26 -52.10
CA SER A 158 51.40 -41.18 -53.22
C SER A 158 52.75 -41.27 -53.97
N PRO A 159 53.08 -42.40 -54.65
CA PRO A 159 54.30 -42.51 -55.46
C PRO A 159 54.48 -41.41 -56.52
N ASN A 160 53.41 -40.71 -56.90
CA ASN A 160 53.41 -39.72 -57.98
C ASN A 160 53.05 -38.27 -57.55
N SER A 161 52.77 -38.01 -56.27
CA SER A 161 52.62 -36.65 -55.71
C SER A 161 52.73 -36.71 -54.19
N CYS A 162 53.56 -35.83 -53.65
CA CYS A 162 53.86 -35.68 -52.21
C CYS A 162 53.77 -34.19 -51.84
N ASP A 163 52.69 -33.55 -52.30
CA ASP A 163 52.41 -32.11 -52.14
C ASP A 163 51.76 -31.78 -50.79
N ASP A 164 51.19 -32.76 -50.09
CA ASP A 164 50.64 -32.58 -48.74
C ASP A 164 51.73 -32.81 -47.68
N LYS A 165 52.56 -31.79 -47.42
CA LYS A 165 53.55 -31.78 -46.31
C LYS A 165 53.20 -30.79 -45.21
N GLY A 166 51.91 -30.63 -44.93
CA GLY A 166 51.39 -29.74 -43.89
C GLY A 166 50.71 -30.50 -42.75
N ALA A 167 50.54 -29.81 -41.63
CA ALA A 167 49.69 -30.28 -40.53
C ALA A 167 48.50 -29.34 -40.38
N ASN A 168 47.33 -29.90 -40.07
CA ASN A 168 46.10 -29.15 -39.86
C ASN A 168 45.70 -29.19 -38.39
N VAL A 169 45.46 -28.02 -37.79
CA VAL A 169 44.82 -27.92 -36.47
C VAL A 169 43.34 -27.60 -36.66
N LYS A 170 42.46 -28.54 -36.32
CA LYS A 170 41.01 -28.37 -36.39
C LYS A 170 40.48 -27.90 -35.03
N ILE A 171 39.83 -26.73 -35.02
CA ILE A 171 39.16 -26.17 -33.84
C ILE A 171 37.71 -26.66 -33.82
N THR A 172 37.27 -27.27 -32.72
CA THR A 172 35.89 -27.72 -32.54
C THR A 172 35.35 -27.26 -31.18
N PHE A 173 34.15 -26.69 -31.16
CA PHE A 173 33.46 -26.33 -29.91
C PHE A 173 32.61 -27.51 -29.42
N ARG A 174 33.08 -28.19 -28.38
CA ARG A 174 32.46 -29.40 -27.84
C ARG A 174 31.57 -29.06 -26.63
N PRO A 175 30.25 -29.33 -26.69
CA PRO A 175 29.39 -29.22 -25.52
C PRO A 175 29.60 -30.44 -24.62
N LEU A 176 30.17 -30.25 -23.44
CA LEU A 176 30.50 -31.32 -22.50
C LEU A 176 29.73 -31.17 -21.19
N LEU A 177 29.60 -32.28 -20.48
CA LEU A 177 29.15 -32.37 -19.09
C LEU A 177 30.29 -32.87 -18.21
N MET A 178 30.39 -32.31 -17.01
CA MET A 178 31.25 -32.82 -15.93
C MET A 178 30.51 -32.79 -14.59
N ARG A 179 31.04 -33.44 -13.55
CA ARG A 179 30.44 -33.40 -12.22
C ARG A 179 30.69 -32.05 -11.53
N LYS A 180 29.74 -31.60 -10.73
CA LYS A 180 29.85 -30.37 -9.93
C LYS A 180 31.09 -30.39 -9.04
N ALA A 181 31.40 -31.51 -8.39
CA ALA A 181 32.61 -31.64 -7.56
C ALA A 181 33.91 -31.41 -8.36
N ASP A 182 34.00 -31.96 -9.57
CA ASP A 182 35.17 -31.80 -10.44
C ASP A 182 35.30 -30.35 -10.93
N ALA A 183 34.18 -29.68 -11.22
CA ALA A 183 34.15 -28.25 -11.57
C ALA A 183 34.59 -27.37 -10.39
N ILE A 184 34.18 -27.70 -9.15
CA ILE A 184 34.63 -27.02 -7.92
C ILE A 184 36.14 -27.16 -7.76
N THR A 185 36.73 -28.33 -8.03
CA THR A 185 38.19 -28.52 -7.99
C THR A 185 38.90 -27.56 -8.94
N LEU A 186 38.42 -27.42 -10.17
CA LEU A 186 38.99 -26.47 -11.14
C LEU A 186 38.88 -25.02 -10.67
N LEU A 187 37.71 -24.60 -10.16
CA LEU A 187 37.51 -23.25 -9.65
C LEU A 187 38.42 -22.92 -8.46
N ASN A 188 38.64 -23.88 -7.55
CA ASN A 188 39.51 -23.70 -6.39
C ASN A 188 41.00 -23.60 -6.78
N GLU A 189 41.43 -24.32 -7.82
CA GLU A 189 42.80 -24.23 -8.34
C GLU A 189 43.09 -22.85 -8.93
N VAL A 190 42.11 -22.28 -9.65
CA VAL A 190 42.18 -20.91 -10.16
C VAL A 190 42.28 -19.90 -9.00
N LYS A 191 41.47 -20.07 -7.95
CA LYS A 191 41.51 -19.22 -6.74
C LYS A 191 42.86 -19.26 -6.02
N ALA A 192 43.48 -20.44 -5.93
CA ALA A 192 44.79 -20.63 -5.29
C ALA A 192 45.94 -20.01 -6.11
N PHE A 193 45.83 -20.06 -7.44
CA PHE A 193 46.85 -19.56 -8.35
C PHE A 193 46.97 -18.03 -8.33
N ASP A 194 45.85 -17.32 -8.26
CA ASP A 194 45.82 -15.86 -8.37
C ASP A 194 45.85 -15.14 -7.01
N GLY A 195 46.23 -15.82 -5.92
CA GLY A 195 46.30 -15.19 -4.57
C GLY A 195 44.97 -14.62 -4.07
N GLY A 196 43.84 -15.00 -4.69
CA GLY A 196 42.50 -14.44 -4.43
C GLY A 196 42.22 -13.05 -5.02
N THR A 197 43.05 -12.54 -5.94
CA THR A 197 42.94 -11.15 -6.46
C THR A 197 41.87 -10.97 -7.56
N VAL A 198 41.67 -11.97 -8.40
CA VAL A 198 40.63 -12.11 -9.42
C VAL A 198 39.59 -13.02 -8.81
N ASN A 199 38.66 -12.39 -8.09
CA ASN A 199 37.36 -12.98 -7.88
C ASN A 199 36.74 -13.14 -9.27
N VAL A 200 36.90 -14.33 -9.87
CA VAL A 200 35.96 -14.81 -10.89
C VAL A 200 34.58 -14.57 -10.27
N PRO A 201 33.68 -13.79 -10.89
CA PRO A 201 32.40 -13.45 -10.30
C PRO A 201 31.55 -14.71 -10.09
N ASP A 202 31.78 -15.43 -9.00
CA ASP A 202 30.81 -16.33 -8.40
C ASP A 202 29.55 -15.50 -8.14
N ALA A 203 28.36 -16.11 -8.15
CA ALA A 203 27.12 -15.44 -7.77
C ALA A 203 27.10 -14.97 -6.28
N SER A 204 28.25 -15.02 -5.60
CA SER A 204 28.56 -14.42 -4.30
C SER A 204 28.51 -12.88 -4.25
N PHE A 205 28.29 -12.20 -5.40
CA PHE A 205 28.14 -10.75 -5.44
C PHE A 205 26.80 -10.22 -4.92
N LEU A 206 25.87 -11.11 -4.54
CA LEU A 206 24.66 -10.74 -3.83
C LEU A 206 25.00 -10.45 -2.36
N LEU A 207 25.32 -9.19 -2.09
CA LEU A 207 25.31 -8.62 -0.75
C LEU A 207 23.97 -9.00 -0.06
N PRO A 208 23.97 -9.59 1.14
CA PRO A 208 22.75 -10.06 1.80
C PRO A 208 21.80 -8.91 2.17
N ASP A 209 20.50 -9.13 1.97
CA ASP A 209 19.48 -8.15 2.34
C ASP A 209 19.41 -7.92 3.86
N MET A 210 19.25 -6.65 4.24
CA MET A 210 19.03 -6.24 5.62
C MET A 210 17.71 -5.48 5.72
N LYS A 211 16.85 -5.88 6.66
CA LYS A 211 15.57 -5.22 6.93
C LYS A 211 15.38 -5.03 8.42
N ILE A 212 15.05 -3.80 8.83
CA ILE A 212 14.75 -3.48 10.22
C ILE A 212 13.27 -3.68 10.52
N LYS A 213 12.95 -4.25 11.68
CA LYS A 213 11.56 -4.43 12.11
C LYS A 213 10.92 -3.08 12.48
N ARG A 214 9.60 -3.00 12.38
CA ARG A 214 8.84 -1.87 12.90
C ARG A 214 8.80 -1.89 14.42
N VAL A 215 8.88 -0.71 15.03
CA VAL A 215 8.76 -0.53 16.48
C VAL A 215 7.32 -0.81 16.92
N ASN A 216 7.16 -1.44 18.09
CA ASN A 216 5.87 -1.83 18.66
C ASN A 216 5.03 -2.77 17.75
N VAL A 217 5.69 -3.69 17.04
CA VAL A 217 5.04 -4.74 16.25
C VAL A 217 5.70 -6.09 16.55
N PRO A 218 4.97 -7.08 17.12
CA PRO A 218 3.56 -7.05 17.53
C PRO A 218 3.25 -5.99 18.59
N LYS A 219 1.97 -5.58 18.64
CA LYS A 219 1.48 -4.51 19.52
C LYS A 219 1.68 -4.85 20.99
N THR A 220 2.25 -3.90 21.74
CA THR A 220 2.26 -3.84 23.20
C THR A 220 1.67 -2.52 23.69
N ASP A 221 1.26 -2.47 24.95
CA ASP A 221 0.71 -1.27 25.57
C ASP A 221 1.83 -0.27 25.90
N LEU A 222 1.74 0.93 25.31
CA LEU A 222 2.68 2.02 25.55
C LEU A 222 2.19 2.93 26.69
N ILE A 223 2.32 2.44 27.93
CA ILE A 223 1.82 3.15 29.12
C ILE A 223 2.87 4.13 29.63
N THR A 224 4.10 3.67 29.81
CA THR A 224 5.20 4.43 30.44
C THR A 224 6.32 4.74 29.45
N VAL A 225 7.19 5.69 29.81
CA VAL A 225 8.45 5.97 29.10
C VAL A 225 9.26 4.69 28.87
N GLN A 226 9.35 3.83 29.89
CA GLN A 226 10.09 2.57 29.80
C GLN A 226 9.47 1.62 28.77
N ASN A 227 8.14 1.57 28.64
CA ASN A 227 7.51 0.74 27.60
C ASN A 227 7.86 1.19 26.18
N VAL A 228 7.99 2.51 25.96
CA VAL A 228 8.45 3.06 24.67
C VAL A 228 9.92 2.68 24.42
N VAL A 229 10.79 2.82 25.43
CA VAL A 229 12.21 2.40 25.34
C VAL A 229 12.33 0.91 25.05
N ASP A 230 11.55 0.07 25.74
CA ASP A 230 11.56 -1.38 25.55
C ASP A 230 11.08 -1.77 24.14
N ALA A 231 10.10 -1.03 23.57
CA ALA A 231 9.67 -1.24 22.19
C ALA A 231 10.81 -1.05 21.18
N TYR A 232 11.71 -0.07 21.40
CA TYR A 232 12.92 0.10 20.59
C TYR A 232 13.95 -1.00 20.85
N ARG A 233 14.21 -1.34 22.12
CA ARG A 233 15.17 -2.41 22.50
C ARG A 233 14.80 -3.77 21.91
N ASN A 234 13.51 -4.07 21.80
CA ASN A 234 13.01 -5.32 21.22
C ASN A 234 13.31 -5.45 19.71
N VAL A 235 13.50 -4.33 19.01
CA VAL A 235 13.94 -4.31 17.61
C VAL A 235 15.47 -4.30 17.53
N LEU A 236 16.12 -3.47 18.33
CA LEU A 236 17.56 -3.22 18.32
C LEU A 236 18.33 -4.26 19.16
N THR A 237 18.13 -5.54 18.86
CA THR A 237 18.82 -6.63 19.56
C THR A 237 20.30 -6.73 19.14
N ARG A 238 21.15 -7.29 20.01
CA ARG A 238 22.57 -7.53 19.70
C ARG A 238 22.77 -8.36 18.44
N GLY A 239 22.02 -9.45 18.28
CA GLY A 239 22.09 -10.29 17.08
C GLY A 239 21.74 -9.54 15.79
N PHE A 240 20.85 -8.55 15.85
CA PHE A 240 20.55 -7.72 14.69
C PHE A 240 21.64 -6.68 14.44
N VAL A 241 21.99 -5.85 15.42
CA VAL A 241 22.90 -4.72 15.20
C VAL A 241 24.35 -5.18 14.97
N GLU A 242 24.89 -6.06 15.82
CA GLU A 242 26.27 -6.52 15.70
C GLU A 242 26.42 -7.64 14.67
N THR A 243 25.64 -8.70 14.80
CA THR A 243 25.84 -9.91 13.99
C THR A 243 25.25 -9.79 12.58
N THR A 244 24.23 -8.95 12.37
CA THR A 244 23.65 -8.72 11.04
C THR A 244 24.19 -7.44 10.42
N VAL A 245 23.88 -6.26 10.99
CA VAL A 245 24.20 -4.97 10.37
C VAL A 245 25.71 -4.73 10.29
N LYS A 246 26.43 -4.76 11.42
CA LYS A 246 27.88 -4.55 11.44
C LYS A 246 28.61 -5.60 10.61
N GLN A 247 28.28 -6.88 10.77
CA GLN A 247 28.99 -7.95 10.06
C GLN A 247 28.77 -7.91 8.54
N ASN A 248 27.55 -7.64 8.06
CA ASN A 248 27.28 -7.53 6.62
C ASN A 248 28.02 -6.35 5.99
N TRP A 249 28.15 -5.23 6.72
CA TRP A 249 28.96 -4.10 6.31
C TRP A 249 30.47 -4.43 6.28
N ILE A 250 30.99 -5.18 7.26
CA ILE A 250 32.38 -5.67 7.25
C ILE A 250 32.62 -6.60 6.06
N THR A 251 31.71 -7.55 5.81
CA THR A 251 31.77 -8.44 4.65
C THR A 251 31.78 -7.65 3.36
N ALA A 252 30.86 -6.68 3.19
CA ALA A 252 30.84 -5.81 2.02
C ALA A 252 32.17 -5.06 1.84
N PHE A 253 32.72 -4.48 2.91
CA PHE A 253 34.00 -3.78 2.86
C PHE A 253 35.12 -4.71 2.36
N ASN A 254 35.18 -5.94 2.89
CA ASN A 254 36.18 -6.93 2.47
C ASN A 254 35.99 -7.36 1.01
N THR A 255 34.74 -7.52 0.56
CA THR A 255 34.42 -7.83 -0.84
C THR A 255 34.91 -6.74 -1.80
N PHE A 256 34.81 -5.47 -1.42
CA PHE A 256 35.24 -4.32 -2.22
C PHE A 256 36.64 -3.81 -1.87
N ASN A 257 37.45 -4.56 -1.12
CA ASN A 257 38.76 -4.10 -0.61
C ASN A 257 39.70 -3.57 -1.71
N LEU A 258 39.66 -4.17 -2.91
CA LEU A 258 40.43 -3.71 -4.08
C LEU A 258 40.02 -2.31 -4.57
N LEU A 259 38.76 -1.92 -4.39
CA LEU A 259 38.28 -0.57 -4.73
C LEU A 259 38.53 0.44 -3.61
N LEU A 260 38.62 -0.03 -2.36
CA LEU A 260 38.65 0.79 -1.14
C LEU A 260 40.06 1.00 -0.58
N THR A 261 41.11 0.70 -1.36
CA THR A 261 42.50 0.86 -0.93
C THR A 261 42.76 2.27 -0.39
N GLY A 262 43.25 2.36 0.86
CA GLY A 262 43.50 3.63 1.55
C GLY A 262 42.33 4.22 2.33
N ILE A 263 41.15 3.56 2.34
CA ILE A 263 40.01 3.96 3.17
C ILE A 263 40.01 3.11 4.45
N PRO A 264 40.01 3.70 5.66
CA PRO A 264 39.99 2.93 6.89
C PRO A 264 38.61 2.29 7.13
N ASN A 265 38.59 1.00 7.47
CA ASN A 265 37.37 0.28 7.84
C ASN A 265 36.99 0.56 9.31
N THR A 266 36.40 1.71 9.59
CA THR A 266 36.02 2.12 10.96
C THR A 266 34.89 1.28 11.56
N LEU A 267 34.17 0.46 10.76
CA LEU A 267 33.14 -0.44 11.27
C LEU A 267 33.70 -1.51 12.20
N THR A 268 34.94 -1.95 11.99
CA THR A 268 35.58 -2.97 12.83
C THR A 268 35.69 -2.50 14.29
N GLY A 269 36.10 -1.24 14.49
CA GLY A 269 36.21 -0.58 15.79
C GLY A 269 34.92 0.04 16.33
N TRP A 270 33.82 0.05 15.56
CA TRP A 270 32.54 0.55 16.05
C TRP A 270 31.93 -0.42 17.05
N ASN A 271 31.71 0.05 18.28
CA ASN A 271 31.09 -0.73 19.36
C ASN A 271 29.70 -0.18 19.65
N PRO A 272 28.62 -0.85 19.20
CA PRO A 272 27.26 -0.49 19.58
C PRO A 272 27.09 -0.48 21.12
N PRO A 273 26.26 0.42 21.68
CA PRO A 273 26.17 0.65 23.12
C PRO A 273 25.31 -0.42 23.83
N PHE A 274 25.74 -1.68 23.78
CA PHE A 274 25.11 -2.77 24.51
C PHE A 274 25.63 -2.87 25.94
N ALA A 275 24.70 -3.00 26.89
CA ALA A 275 25.00 -3.32 28.28
C ALA A 275 25.33 -4.82 28.45
N ILE A 276 25.65 -5.19 29.69
CA ILE A 276 25.98 -6.58 30.08
C ILE A 276 24.81 -7.54 29.82
N ASP A 277 23.57 -7.06 29.91
CA ASP A 277 22.36 -7.85 29.64
C ASP A 277 22.02 -8.00 28.15
N ASN A 278 22.95 -7.63 27.25
CA ASN A 278 22.80 -7.63 25.79
C ASN A 278 21.71 -6.69 25.26
N LYS A 279 21.21 -5.72 26.05
CA LYS A 279 20.29 -4.68 25.59
C LYS A 279 21.02 -3.37 25.33
N ILE A 280 20.52 -2.60 24.37
CA ILE A 280 21.05 -1.25 24.14
C ILE A 280 20.78 -0.37 25.36
N GLN A 281 21.83 0.29 25.84
CA GLN A 281 21.79 1.25 26.93
C GLN A 281 22.29 2.61 26.44
N LEU A 282 21.36 3.56 26.30
CA LEU A 282 21.65 4.94 25.98
C LEU A 282 21.43 5.82 27.22
N PRO A 283 22.16 6.95 27.36
CA PRO A 283 22.04 7.86 28.50
C PRO A 283 20.62 8.36 28.75
N ASN A 284 19.86 8.69 27.69
CA ASN A 284 18.53 9.25 27.81
C ASN A 284 17.46 8.45 27.02
N PRO A 285 16.20 8.40 27.50
CA PRO A 285 15.11 7.70 26.80
C PRO A 285 14.89 8.16 25.36
N TYR A 286 15.11 9.44 25.08
CA TYR A 286 14.86 10.03 23.78
C TYR A 286 15.94 9.73 22.73
N GLU A 287 17.07 9.17 23.12
CA GLU A 287 18.12 8.80 22.17
C GLU A 287 17.79 7.51 21.42
N TYR A 288 16.91 6.66 21.98
CA TYR A 288 16.55 5.36 21.42
C TYR A 288 15.90 5.46 20.03
N GLN A 289 15.06 6.47 19.82
CA GLN A 289 14.41 6.70 18.53
C GLN A 289 15.41 7.15 17.45
N TYR A 290 16.38 7.99 17.82
CA TYR A 290 17.40 8.45 16.89
C TYR A 290 18.45 7.37 16.62
N TYR A 291 18.75 6.52 17.61
CA TYR A 291 19.59 5.36 17.39
C TYR A 291 18.90 4.34 16.47
N TYR A 292 17.58 4.16 16.58
CA TYR A 292 16.80 3.37 15.64
C TYR A 292 16.90 3.92 14.21
N ASP A 293 16.71 5.23 14.03
CA ASP A 293 16.85 5.89 12.73
C ASP A 293 18.29 5.80 12.19
N PHE A 294 19.32 5.91 13.04
CA PHE A 294 20.71 5.71 12.63
C PHE A 294 20.99 4.30 12.08
N ILE A 295 20.47 3.25 12.73
CA ILE A 295 20.60 1.89 12.22
C ILE A 295 19.81 1.74 10.90
N ALA A 296 18.65 2.37 10.79
CA ALA A 296 17.90 2.40 9.54
C ALA A 296 18.67 3.13 8.42
N ASP A 297 19.31 4.27 8.71
CA ASP A 297 20.14 5.02 7.77
C ASP A 297 21.33 4.17 7.27
N LEU A 298 22.00 3.41 8.15
CA LEU A 298 23.07 2.47 7.74
C LEU A 298 22.56 1.35 6.82
N ILE A 299 21.33 0.89 7.01
CA ILE A 299 20.69 -0.10 6.14
C ILE A 299 20.33 0.54 4.79
N GLU A 300 19.77 1.75 4.77
CA GLU A 300 19.43 2.45 3.53
C GLU A 300 20.67 2.78 2.67
N VAL A 301 21.82 3.11 3.28
CA VAL A 301 23.09 3.26 2.53
C VAL A 301 23.56 1.92 1.95
N TYR A 302 23.33 0.82 2.66
CA TYR A 302 23.70 -0.52 2.18
C TYR A 302 22.83 -0.94 0.99
N GLU A 303 21.53 -0.65 1.04
CA GLU A 303 20.62 -0.87 -0.09
C GLU A 303 21.01 -0.01 -1.30
N GLU A 304 21.43 1.24 -1.08
CA GLU A 304 21.99 2.09 -2.13
C GLU A 304 23.29 1.49 -2.72
N LEU A 305 24.13 0.87 -1.88
CA LEU A 305 25.31 0.12 -2.34
C LEU A 305 24.91 -1.08 -3.20
N GLN A 306 23.96 -1.91 -2.76
CA GLN A 306 23.45 -3.05 -3.52
C GLN A 306 22.96 -2.65 -4.92
N GLN A 307 22.31 -1.48 -5.05
CA GLN A 307 21.84 -0.98 -6.36
C GLN A 307 22.98 -0.59 -7.31
N GLU A 308 24.13 -0.14 -6.79
CA GLU A 308 25.28 0.28 -7.60
C GLU A 308 26.23 -0.89 -7.93
N THR A 309 26.21 -2.00 -7.17
CA THR A 309 27.16 -3.11 -7.33
C THR A 309 26.88 -4.05 -8.50
N GLY A 310 25.65 -4.06 -9.03
CA GLY A 310 25.26 -4.88 -10.18
C GLY A 310 26.01 -4.60 -11.50
N GLY A 311 26.82 -3.53 -11.58
CA GLY A 311 27.53 -3.13 -12.80
C GLY A 311 29.07 -3.27 -12.80
N VAL A 312 29.68 -3.84 -11.74
CA VAL A 312 31.05 -3.45 -11.34
C VAL A 312 32.20 -4.26 -11.92
N LEU A 313 32.07 -5.54 -12.26
CA LEU A 313 33.29 -6.33 -12.50
C LEU A 313 33.85 -6.08 -13.91
N ALA A 314 35.05 -5.51 -13.94
CA ALA A 314 35.89 -5.37 -15.13
C ALA A 314 37.32 -5.70 -14.74
N VAL A 315 38.01 -6.50 -15.53
CA VAL A 315 39.40 -6.90 -15.26
C VAL A 315 40.26 -6.38 -16.40
N CYS A 316 41.30 -5.61 -16.06
CA CYS A 316 42.32 -5.20 -17.01
C CYS A 316 43.32 -6.34 -17.17
N CYS A 317 43.61 -6.74 -18.40
CA CYS A 317 44.63 -7.75 -18.73
C CYS A 317 44.47 -9.07 -17.92
N PRO A 318 43.36 -9.80 -18.10
CA PRO A 318 43.11 -11.03 -17.33
C PRO A 318 44.19 -12.10 -17.58
N ASP A 319 44.50 -12.89 -16.56
CA ASP A 319 45.48 -13.99 -16.69
C ASP A 319 44.92 -15.11 -17.59
N GLU A 320 45.72 -15.60 -18.53
CA GLU A 320 45.26 -16.62 -19.48
C GLU A 320 44.93 -17.96 -18.83
N ARG A 321 45.45 -18.24 -17.63
CA ARG A 321 45.29 -19.51 -16.90
C ARG A 321 43.92 -19.71 -16.24
N LEU A 322 43.06 -18.69 -16.21
CA LEU A 322 41.75 -18.76 -15.53
C LEU A 322 40.86 -19.87 -16.12
N PHE A 323 40.56 -19.80 -17.41
CA PHE A 323 39.80 -20.81 -18.16
C PHE A 323 40.24 -20.85 -19.64
N PRO A 324 41.48 -21.31 -19.94
CA PRO A 324 42.13 -21.04 -21.22
C PRO A 324 41.36 -21.53 -22.45
N ARG A 325 40.75 -22.71 -22.37
CA ARG A 325 40.04 -23.37 -23.48
C ARG A 325 38.63 -23.87 -23.11
N HIS A 326 38.00 -23.33 -22.06
CA HIS A 326 36.64 -23.74 -21.71
C HIS A 326 35.78 -22.60 -21.17
N LEU A 327 34.46 -22.73 -21.33
CA LEU A 327 33.45 -21.84 -20.74
C LEU A 327 32.42 -22.67 -19.98
N PHE A 328 32.27 -22.43 -18.68
CA PHE A 328 31.16 -22.99 -17.91
C PHE A 328 29.87 -22.22 -18.23
N LEU A 329 28.78 -22.95 -18.44
CA LEU A 329 27.48 -22.38 -18.83
C LEU A 329 26.41 -22.47 -17.74
N GLY A 330 26.60 -23.33 -16.73
CA GLY A 330 25.70 -23.50 -15.59
C GLY A 330 25.39 -24.96 -15.30
N LEU A 331 24.59 -25.19 -14.26
CA LEU A 331 24.11 -26.53 -13.93
C LEU A 331 23.09 -27.01 -14.97
N ALA A 332 23.21 -28.28 -15.36
CA ALA A 332 22.36 -28.91 -16.37
C ALA A 332 20.88 -29.02 -15.98
N THR A 333 20.58 -28.78 -14.71
CA THR A 333 19.24 -28.83 -14.11
C THR A 333 18.63 -27.44 -13.90
N GLU A 334 19.35 -26.37 -14.23
CA GLU A 334 18.93 -24.99 -14.03
C GLU A 334 18.69 -24.30 -15.37
N ASN A 335 17.59 -23.53 -15.45
CA ASN A 335 17.37 -22.64 -16.59
C ASN A 335 18.15 -21.34 -16.37
N THR A 336 19.37 -21.31 -16.88
CA THR A 336 20.30 -20.19 -16.72
C THR A 336 19.87 -18.89 -17.43
N LYS A 337 18.77 -18.93 -18.20
CA LYS A 337 18.09 -17.73 -18.71
C LYS A 337 17.23 -17.05 -17.65
N LEU A 338 16.77 -17.80 -16.64
CA LEU A 338 15.89 -17.34 -15.57
C LEU A 338 16.60 -17.20 -14.23
N VAL A 339 17.67 -17.96 -14.00
CA VAL A 339 18.41 -17.98 -12.75
C VAL A 339 19.90 -17.74 -12.98
N THR A 340 20.54 -17.09 -11.99
CA THR A 340 22.00 -16.97 -11.95
C THR A 340 22.61 -18.28 -11.45
N SER A 341 23.66 -18.79 -12.09
CA SER A 341 24.33 -20.04 -11.72
C SER A 341 25.78 -19.77 -11.34
N ASP A 342 26.21 -20.31 -10.19
CA ASP A 342 27.61 -20.20 -9.73
C ASP A 342 28.61 -20.86 -10.70
N PHE A 343 28.13 -21.82 -11.50
CA PHE A 343 28.94 -22.55 -12.48
C PHE A 343 28.80 -21.97 -13.87
N ARG A 344 28.81 -20.64 -14.00
CA ARG A 344 28.79 -19.95 -15.28
C ARG A 344 29.88 -18.90 -15.36
N HIS A 345 30.69 -18.95 -16.43
CA HIS A 345 31.66 -17.91 -16.73
C HIS A 345 30.94 -16.71 -17.35
N TYR A 346 30.31 -15.88 -16.52
CA TYR A 346 29.69 -14.63 -16.95
C TYR A 346 30.72 -13.70 -17.62
N PHE A 347 30.24 -12.84 -18.51
CA PHE A 347 31.12 -11.89 -19.19
C PHE A 347 31.76 -10.91 -18.21
N ILE A 348 33.09 -10.87 -18.22
CA ILE A 348 33.92 -9.92 -17.51
C ILE A 348 34.49 -8.96 -18.56
N PRO A 349 33.91 -7.76 -18.76
CA PRO A 349 34.39 -6.81 -19.76
C PRO A 349 35.73 -6.18 -19.35
N SER A 350 36.44 -5.65 -20.34
CA SER A 350 37.57 -4.74 -20.12
C SER A 350 37.10 -3.42 -19.51
N PRO A 351 37.92 -2.75 -18.66
CA PRO A 351 37.58 -1.45 -18.08
C PRO A 351 37.27 -0.35 -19.10
N ILE A 352 37.73 -0.50 -20.35
CA ILE A 352 37.50 0.49 -21.43
C ILE A 352 36.05 0.54 -21.91
N LEU A 353 35.27 -0.52 -21.73
CA LEU A 353 33.93 -0.68 -22.31
C LEU A 353 32.78 -0.09 -21.47
N GLY A 354 33.04 0.65 -20.37
CA GLY A 354 31.94 1.19 -19.56
C GLY A 354 32.24 2.46 -18.75
N ASN A 355 31.18 3.15 -18.31
CA ASN A 355 31.18 4.32 -17.42
C ASN A 355 31.57 3.94 -15.96
N LYS A 356 32.51 3.00 -15.80
CA LYS A 356 32.78 2.25 -14.56
C LYS A 356 33.62 3.04 -13.55
N ASN A 357 34.40 4.02 -13.99
CA ASN A 357 35.05 4.97 -13.08
C ASN A 357 34.02 5.75 -12.25
N LEU A 358 32.86 6.05 -12.84
CA LEU A 358 31.74 6.68 -12.12
C LEU A 358 31.14 5.74 -11.08
N ILE A 359 30.92 4.47 -11.44
CA ILE A 359 30.37 3.44 -10.52
C ILE A 359 31.35 3.18 -9.37
N LYS A 360 32.65 3.03 -9.66
CA LYS A 360 33.72 2.91 -8.66
C LYS A 360 33.69 4.10 -7.69
N ALA A 361 33.63 5.32 -8.21
CA ALA A 361 33.62 6.52 -7.37
C ALA A 361 32.35 6.64 -6.51
N ARG A 362 31.19 6.17 -7.01
CA ARG A 362 29.95 6.07 -6.21
C ARG A 362 30.08 5.07 -5.08
N ILE A 363 30.58 3.87 -5.35
CA ILE A 363 30.81 2.84 -4.32
C ILE A 363 31.73 3.37 -3.23
N ILE A 364 32.87 3.97 -3.61
CA ILE A 364 33.79 4.63 -2.67
C ILE A 364 33.07 5.68 -1.84
N SER A 365 32.24 6.53 -2.47
CA SER A 365 31.47 7.57 -1.77
C SER A 365 30.46 6.98 -0.78
N LEU A 366 29.83 5.84 -1.08
CA LEU A 366 28.88 5.17 -0.19
C LEU A 366 29.57 4.56 1.03
N PHE A 367 30.73 3.91 0.86
CA PHE A 367 31.53 3.43 1.98
C PHE A 367 32.00 4.57 2.87
N LYS A 368 32.53 5.66 2.29
CA LYS A 368 32.91 6.86 3.05
C LYS A 368 31.73 7.47 3.80
N LYS A 369 30.56 7.56 3.17
CA LYS A 369 29.32 8.00 3.82
C LYS A 369 29.00 7.11 5.02
N ALA A 370 28.96 5.79 4.84
CA ALA A 370 28.67 4.84 5.92
C ALA A 370 29.64 5.00 7.10
N MET A 371 30.96 5.15 6.84
CA MET A 371 31.94 5.39 7.89
C MET A 371 31.68 6.71 8.63
N LYS A 372 31.26 7.74 7.90
CA LYS A 372 30.93 9.05 8.47
C LYS A 372 29.65 9.01 9.31
N LEU A 373 28.65 8.20 8.95
CA LEU A 373 27.44 8.02 9.76
C LEU A 373 27.72 7.40 11.14
N LEU A 374 28.84 6.67 11.30
CA LEU A 374 29.24 6.12 12.61
C LEU A 374 29.59 7.20 13.65
N SER A 375 29.74 8.47 13.23
CA SER A 375 29.85 9.62 14.13
C SER A 375 28.51 10.10 14.70
N PHE A 376 27.47 9.25 14.65
CA PHE A 376 26.15 9.47 15.26
C PHE A 376 26.28 9.98 16.70
N ALA A 377 25.67 11.12 16.97
CA ALA A 377 25.54 11.67 18.31
C ALA A 377 24.33 12.62 18.36
N VAL A 378 23.43 12.42 19.31
CA VAL A 378 22.29 13.32 19.52
C VAL A 378 22.80 14.59 20.23
N PRO A 379 22.67 15.80 19.63
CA PRO A 379 23.13 17.02 20.26
C PRO A 379 22.43 17.32 21.60
N VAL A 380 23.21 17.80 22.57
CA VAL A 380 22.76 18.23 23.91
C VAL A 380 23.35 19.62 24.18
N PRO A 381 22.57 20.63 24.64
CA PRO A 381 21.13 20.63 24.89
C PRO A 381 20.29 20.69 23.59
N PRO A 382 18.96 20.50 23.69
CA PRO A 382 18.05 20.65 22.55
C PRO A 382 18.22 22.01 21.86
N LYS A 383 18.37 22.00 20.53
CA LYS A 383 18.48 23.21 19.71
C LYS A 383 17.09 23.76 19.33
N ASN A 384 17.03 24.87 18.60
CA ASN A 384 15.77 25.40 18.06
C ASN A 384 15.07 24.38 17.15
N VAL A 385 13.73 24.38 17.15
CA VAL A 385 12.99 23.50 16.27
C VAL A 385 13.17 23.97 14.84
N ARG A 386 13.40 23.02 13.93
CA ARG A 386 13.53 23.31 12.49
C ARG A 386 12.75 22.27 11.70
N ILE A 387 12.01 22.75 10.70
CA ILE A 387 11.30 21.90 9.75
C ILE A 387 12.09 21.87 8.44
N THR A 388 12.50 20.68 8.01
CA THR A 388 13.29 20.47 6.78
C THR A 388 12.53 19.56 5.82
N PRO A 389 12.20 20.03 4.59
CA PRO A 389 11.58 19.18 3.58
C PRO A 389 12.45 17.98 3.20
N SER A 390 11.83 16.81 3.03
CA SER A 390 12.51 15.54 2.77
C SER A 390 11.59 14.59 2.00
N LYS A 391 12.01 13.33 1.88
CA LYS A 391 11.30 12.28 1.15
C LYS A 391 11.05 11.06 2.03
N LEU A 392 9.86 10.49 1.89
CA LEU A 392 9.41 9.25 2.53
C LEU A 392 8.98 8.24 1.45
N GLY A 393 9.22 6.95 1.67
CA GLY A 393 8.93 5.87 0.73
C GLY A 393 10.20 5.31 0.06
N ASP A 394 10.06 4.83 -1.18
CA ASP A 394 11.11 4.18 -1.97
C ASP A 394 12.09 5.19 -2.60
N PHE A 395 12.73 5.99 -1.74
CA PHE A 395 13.77 6.94 -2.13
C PHE A 395 15.08 6.59 -1.41
N LEU A 396 16.17 6.54 -2.17
CA LEU A 396 17.53 6.40 -1.65
C LEU A 396 17.85 7.44 -0.57
N LEU A 397 18.64 7.07 0.43
CA LEU A 397 19.07 7.98 1.50
C LEU A 397 19.73 9.24 0.96
N SER A 398 20.55 9.12 -0.10
CA SER A 398 21.16 10.27 -0.80
C SER A 398 20.17 11.35 -1.28
N LYS A 399 18.88 11.02 -1.42
CA LYS A 399 17.82 11.96 -1.87
C LYS A 399 17.02 12.56 -0.71
N LYS A 400 17.19 12.06 0.51
CA LYS A 400 16.55 12.57 1.74
C LYS A 400 17.37 13.72 2.34
N ALA A 401 16.76 14.51 3.21
CA ALA A 401 17.48 15.53 3.99
C ALA A 401 18.38 14.88 5.05
N ILE A 402 19.53 15.50 5.34
CA ILE A 402 20.49 15.01 6.34
C ILE A 402 19.91 15.24 7.75
N PRO A 403 19.73 14.18 8.56
CA PRO A 403 19.21 14.28 9.92
C PRO A 403 20.03 15.16 10.86
N TYR A 404 19.35 15.67 11.90
CA TYR A 404 19.91 16.55 12.93
C TYR A 404 21.00 15.89 13.82
N TYR A 405 21.01 14.58 13.98
CA TYR A 405 21.96 13.86 14.85
C TYR A 405 23.31 13.52 14.19
N TYR A 406 23.61 14.13 13.04
CA TYR A 406 24.90 14.00 12.38
C TYR A 406 25.66 15.33 12.32
N ASP A 407 26.98 15.24 12.53
CA ASP A 407 27.90 16.33 12.20
C ASP A 407 28.08 16.41 10.67
N VAL A 408 27.59 17.51 10.09
CA VAL A 408 27.61 17.73 8.65
C VAL A 408 28.92 18.30 8.14
N THR A 409 29.68 19.01 8.97
CA THR A 409 30.81 19.87 8.55
C THR A 409 32.16 19.42 9.07
N GLY A 410 32.22 18.61 10.13
CA GLY A 410 33.51 18.20 10.70
C GLY A 410 34.30 17.23 9.83
N GLY A 411 35.63 17.28 9.95
CA GLY A 411 36.58 16.41 9.26
C GLY A 411 37.02 16.92 7.87
N THR A 412 37.99 16.22 7.26
CA THR A 412 38.54 16.56 5.94
C THR A 412 37.55 16.32 4.80
N GLU A 413 36.70 15.31 4.94
CA GLU A 413 35.59 15.01 4.02
C GLU A 413 34.25 15.16 4.78
N PRO A 414 33.62 16.35 4.75
CA PRO A 414 32.42 16.62 5.52
C PRO A 414 31.22 15.82 4.99
N LEU A 415 30.29 15.42 5.86
CA LEU A 415 29.18 14.55 5.49
C LEU A 415 28.28 15.16 4.40
N PHE A 416 28.07 16.49 4.38
CA PHE A 416 27.28 17.12 3.31
C PHE A 416 27.87 16.89 1.91
N SER A 417 29.20 16.67 1.83
CA SER A 417 29.92 16.34 0.59
C SER A 417 29.90 14.85 0.24
N LEU A 418 29.59 13.99 1.19
CA LEU A 418 29.48 12.54 0.99
C LEU A 418 28.01 12.08 0.85
N TRP A 419 27.05 12.95 1.21
CA TRP A 419 25.63 12.59 1.28
C TRP A 419 25.03 12.20 -0.08
N ASN A 420 25.38 12.93 -1.16
CA ASN A 420 24.87 12.64 -2.50
C ASN A 420 25.98 12.80 -3.54
N TYR A 421 26.49 11.67 -4.03
CA TYR A 421 27.60 11.65 -4.98
C TYR A 421 27.33 12.44 -6.27
N LYS A 422 26.09 12.38 -6.79
CA LYS A 422 25.71 13.11 -8.02
C LYS A 422 25.77 14.63 -7.82
N LYS A 423 25.42 15.14 -6.65
CA LYS A 423 25.58 16.55 -6.30
C LYS A 423 27.06 16.89 -6.11
N THR A 424 27.82 16.05 -5.41
CA THR A 424 29.25 16.28 -5.15
C THR A 424 30.09 16.32 -6.42
N SER A 425 29.92 15.36 -7.31
CA SER A 425 30.58 15.32 -8.63
C SER A 425 30.27 16.54 -9.52
N ARG A 426 29.22 17.31 -9.18
CA ARG A 426 28.82 18.55 -9.88
C ARG A 426 29.12 19.81 -9.07
N ASN A 427 29.90 19.71 -7.98
CA ASN A 427 30.18 20.80 -7.04
C ASN A 427 28.92 21.42 -6.40
N LYS A 428 27.85 20.63 -6.28
CA LYS A 428 26.54 21.00 -5.72
C LYS A 428 26.24 20.31 -4.39
N SER A 429 27.25 19.79 -3.69
CA SER A 429 27.08 19.11 -2.39
C SER A 429 26.41 19.99 -1.33
N ARG A 430 26.65 21.31 -1.36
CA ARG A 430 26.00 22.31 -0.49
C ARG A 430 24.51 22.51 -0.77
N GLN A 431 23.96 21.82 -1.78
CA GLN A 431 22.52 21.79 -2.07
C GLN A 431 21.80 20.63 -1.37
N ASN A 432 22.47 19.87 -0.51
CA ASN A 432 21.82 18.87 0.34
C ASN A 432 21.04 19.60 1.45
N LEU A 433 19.73 19.31 1.55
CA LEU A 433 18.93 19.85 2.64
C LEU A 433 19.36 19.18 3.95
N SER A 434 19.43 19.96 5.02
CA SER A 434 19.80 19.48 6.34
C SER A 434 19.26 20.43 7.41
N TYR A 435 19.05 19.89 8.61
CA TYR A 435 18.87 20.70 9.80
C TYR A 435 20.04 21.70 9.99
N HIS A 436 21.28 21.26 9.78
CA HIS A 436 22.50 22.07 9.98
C HIS A 436 22.95 22.79 8.70
N ALA A 437 22.05 23.04 7.75
CA ALA A 437 22.38 23.71 6.49
C ALA A 437 22.97 25.13 6.67
N VAL A 438 22.66 25.78 7.79
CA VAL A 438 23.23 27.09 8.18
C VAL A 438 24.75 27.03 8.38
N ASP A 439 25.26 25.86 8.80
CA ASP A 439 26.68 25.65 9.12
C ASP A 439 27.52 25.32 7.87
N TYR A 440 26.90 25.22 6.69
CA TYR A 440 27.62 24.94 5.45
C TYR A 440 28.58 26.10 5.08
N PRO A 441 29.75 25.78 4.48
CA PRO A 441 30.69 26.80 4.04
C PRO A 441 30.12 27.63 2.88
N ASP A 442 30.47 28.92 2.82
CA ASP A 442 30.00 29.81 1.76
C ASP A 442 30.69 29.56 0.41
N PRO A 443 30.01 29.80 -0.74
CA PRO A 443 28.62 30.26 -0.84
C PRO A 443 27.62 29.11 -0.68
N LYS A 444 26.68 29.24 0.27
CA LYS A 444 25.54 28.31 0.44
C LYS A 444 24.26 28.92 -0.16
N PRO A 445 23.48 28.16 -0.96
CA PRO A 445 22.25 28.71 -1.54
C PRO A 445 21.15 28.96 -0.50
N ASP A 446 20.41 30.05 -0.66
CA ASP A 446 19.33 30.42 0.27
C ASP A 446 18.23 29.34 0.37
N PHE A 447 17.84 28.71 -0.74
CA PHE A 447 16.84 27.62 -0.74
C PHE A 447 17.24 26.37 0.07
N VAL A 448 18.51 26.27 0.49
CA VAL A 448 18.99 25.19 1.36
C VAL A 448 18.91 25.61 2.83
N VAL A 449 19.16 26.89 3.09
CA VAL A 449 19.14 27.50 4.42
C VAL A 449 17.70 27.78 4.86
N ASN A 450 16.85 28.24 3.95
CA ASN A 450 15.45 28.63 4.17
C ASN A 450 14.51 27.85 3.24
N PRO A 451 14.49 26.49 3.30
CA PRO A 451 13.81 25.68 2.29
C PRO A 451 12.28 25.83 2.26
N LEU A 452 11.66 26.28 3.35
CA LEU A 452 10.20 26.45 3.45
C LEU A 452 9.66 27.66 2.67
N LEU A 453 10.54 28.57 2.22
CA LEU A 453 10.17 29.71 1.37
C LEU A 453 10.04 29.33 -0.11
N TYR A 454 10.40 28.08 -0.46
CA TYR A 454 10.48 27.59 -1.84
C TYR A 454 9.49 26.45 -2.07
N ASP A 455 9.40 26.00 -3.31
CA ASP A 455 8.48 24.94 -3.74
C ASP A 455 8.66 23.63 -2.95
N LEU A 456 7.55 23.18 -2.36
CA LEU A 456 7.47 21.97 -1.55
C LEU A 456 6.99 20.75 -2.34
N GLU A 457 6.45 20.91 -3.56
CA GLU A 457 5.94 19.82 -4.40
C GLU A 457 6.94 18.64 -4.59
N PRO A 458 8.27 18.87 -4.70
CA PRO A 458 9.23 17.77 -4.83
C PRO A 458 9.40 16.88 -3.58
N TYR A 459 8.78 17.25 -2.45
CA TYR A 459 8.94 16.66 -1.13
C TYR A 459 7.58 16.17 -0.60
N ASN A 460 7.54 14.94 -0.09
CA ASN A 460 6.32 14.35 0.48
C ASN A 460 6.43 14.17 2.01
N PHE A 461 7.49 14.69 2.63
CA PHE A 461 7.76 14.54 4.06
C PHE A 461 8.40 15.79 4.63
N LEU A 462 8.03 16.14 5.86
CA LEU A 462 8.59 17.24 6.62
C LEU A 462 9.29 16.67 7.85
N ARG A 463 10.62 16.73 7.90
CA ARG A 463 11.38 16.39 9.13
C ARG A 463 11.20 17.52 10.13
N ILE A 464 10.80 17.21 11.35
CA ILE A 464 10.58 18.19 12.43
C ILE A 464 11.54 17.81 13.55
N GLU A 465 12.63 18.55 13.71
CA GLU A 465 13.74 18.15 14.58
C GLU A 465 14.11 19.28 15.56
N GLY A 466 14.75 18.93 16.68
CA GLY A 466 15.11 19.87 17.76
C GLY A 466 14.05 20.07 18.85
N HIS A 467 12.88 19.42 18.74
CA HIS A 467 11.79 19.54 19.72
C HIS A 467 11.94 18.60 20.92
N VAL A 468 12.64 17.48 20.75
CA VAL A 468 12.91 16.48 21.79
C VAL A 468 13.81 17.06 22.87
N GLY A 469 13.47 16.81 24.14
CA GLY A 469 14.17 17.36 25.30
C GLY A 469 13.68 18.75 25.74
N LYS A 470 12.78 19.40 24.98
CA LYS A 470 12.12 20.64 25.40
C LYS A 470 10.84 20.34 26.21
N ASN A 471 10.36 21.35 26.95
CA ASN A 471 9.01 21.29 27.50
C ASN A 471 7.98 21.18 26.37
N TYR A 472 7.00 20.28 26.50
CA TYR A 472 6.05 20.03 25.40
C TYR A 472 5.22 21.25 25.00
N LYS A 473 4.95 22.19 25.92
CA LYS A 473 4.20 23.41 25.60
C LYS A 473 5.01 24.32 24.69
N ASP A 474 6.28 24.51 25.03
CA ASP A 474 7.20 25.34 24.24
C ASP A 474 7.43 24.71 22.85
N ALA A 475 7.64 23.39 22.82
CA ALA A 475 7.80 22.65 21.56
C ALA A 475 6.54 22.70 20.69
N LEU A 476 5.36 22.47 21.28
CA LEU A 476 4.08 22.54 20.57
C LEU A 476 3.84 23.93 20.01
N LEU A 477 4.08 24.98 20.80
CA LEU A 477 3.94 26.37 20.36
C LEU A 477 4.92 26.70 19.22
N GLU A 478 6.20 26.32 19.34
CA GLU A 478 7.22 26.57 18.32
C GLU A 478 6.89 25.86 17.00
N ILE A 479 6.46 24.60 17.05
CA ILE A 479 6.05 23.83 15.86
C ILE A 479 4.79 24.43 15.23
N THR A 480 3.79 24.78 16.04
CA THR A 480 2.53 25.39 15.57
C THR A 480 2.84 26.72 14.87
N ASN A 481 3.68 27.57 15.47
CA ASN A 481 4.10 28.83 14.85
C ASN A 481 4.85 28.60 13.54
N LEU A 482 5.77 27.62 13.47
CA LEU A 482 6.47 27.28 12.23
C LEU A 482 5.51 26.76 11.16
N ARG A 483 4.55 25.92 11.52
CA ARG A 483 3.50 25.42 10.61
C ARG A 483 2.67 26.57 10.05
N ASP A 484 2.12 27.41 10.93
CA ASP A 484 1.15 28.45 10.56
C ASP A 484 1.83 29.56 9.74
N ASN A 485 3.02 30.00 10.15
CA ASN A 485 3.77 31.04 9.43
C ASN A 485 4.25 30.58 8.05
N ASN A 486 4.50 29.28 7.85
CA ASN A 486 4.94 28.72 6.57
C ASN A 486 3.81 27.98 5.81
N ARG A 487 2.57 28.03 6.30
CA ARG A 487 1.37 27.38 5.70
C ARG A 487 1.56 25.90 5.38
N LEU A 488 2.15 25.16 6.32
CA LEU A 488 2.50 23.76 6.10
C LEU A 488 1.30 22.82 6.32
N PRO A 489 1.08 21.83 5.45
CA PRO A 489 -0.13 21.00 5.48
C PRO A 489 0.05 19.78 6.41
N PHE A 490 0.11 19.99 7.72
CA PHE A 490 0.10 18.91 8.71
C PHE A 490 -0.54 19.40 10.02
N ASP A 491 -0.99 18.49 10.89
CA ASP A 491 -1.45 18.86 12.24
C ASP A 491 -0.46 18.43 13.32
N VAL A 492 -0.50 19.04 14.51
CA VAL A 492 0.40 18.71 15.63
C VAL A 492 -0.38 18.48 16.92
N LEU A 493 -0.07 17.38 17.61
CA LEU A 493 -0.73 16.98 18.85
C LEU A 493 0.30 16.61 19.92
N ALA A 494 0.02 16.97 21.19
CA ALA A 494 0.79 16.51 22.34
C ALA A 494 0.03 15.42 23.11
N ILE A 495 0.70 14.30 23.36
CA ILE A 495 0.15 13.09 23.97
C ILE A 495 0.99 12.71 25.18
N ARG A 496 0.30 12.27 26.23
CA ARG A 496 0.92 11.99 27.53
C ARG A 496 1.13 10.50 27.77
N THR A 497 2.22 10.11 28.43
CA THR A 497 2.36 8.79 29.08
C THR A 497 1.73 8.72 30.47
N GLY A 498 1.30 7.53 30.87
CA GLY A 498 0.75 7.23 32.21
C GLY A 498 -0.67 6.69 32.17
N GLU A 499 -1.29 6.66 33.34
CA GLU A 499 -2.67 6.20 33.54
C GLU A 499 -3.58 7.36 33.96
N PHE A 500 -4.88 7.23 33.65
CA PHE A 500 -5.87 8.20 34.03
C PHE A 500 -6.18 8.11 35.54
N THR A 501 -5.99 9.20 36.28
CA THR A 501 -6.42 9.30 37.69
C THR A 501 -7.51 10.37 37.82
N LYS A 502 -8.60 10.09 38.54
CA LYS A 502 -9.76 11.01 38.65
C LYS A 502 -9.45 12.35 39.32
N ASN A 503 -8.40 12.42 40.14
CA ASN A 503 -7.98 13.61 40.90
C ASN A 503 -6.84 14.38 40.23
N SER A 504 -6.66 14.18 38.94
CA SER A 504 -5.56 14.77 38.19
C SER A 504 -5.88 16.20 37.73
N ASP A 505 -6.22 17.04 38.71
CA ASP A 505 -6.50 18.47 38.51
C ASP A 505 -5.26 19.28 38.09
N GLY A 506 -4.06 18.68 38.15
CA GLY A 506 -2.82 19.23 37.59
C GLY A 506 -2.64 19.02 36.07
N ILE A 507 -3.54 18.29 35.40
CA ILE A 507 -3.43 17.96 33.99
C ILE A 507 -4.02 19.08 33.14
N LEU A 508 -3.21 19.64 32.22
CA LEU A 508 -3.58 20.39 31.02
C LEU A 508 -4.84 21.27 31.14
N ASN A 509 -4.67 22.59 31.16
CA ASN A 509 -5.71 23.52 30.68
C ASN A 509 -5.86 23.30 29.16
N TYR A 510 -6.50 22.20 28.78
CA TYR A 510 -7.15 22.12 27.49
C TYR A 510 -8.38 23.01 27.62
N ASP A 511 -8.29 24.24 27.11
CA ASP A 511 -9.46 25.10 26.93
C ASP A 511 -10.26 24.52 25.75
N CYS A 512 -10.92 23.38 25.98
CA CYS A 512 -11.80 22.77 24.99
C CYS A 512 -13.02 23.67 24.82
N ASN A 513 -13.23 24.21 23.62
CA ASN A 513 -14.43 24.95 23.31
C ASN A 513 -15.51 23.97 22.80
N PHE A 514 -16.45 23.64 23.68
CA PHE A 514 -17.62 22.82 23.32
C PHE A 514 -18.75 23.76 22.86
N GLN A 515 -18.82 24.03 21.57
CA GLN A 515 -19.76 25.00 20.98
C GLN A 515 -21.22 24.75 21.38
N ASP A 516 -21.64 23.49 21.51
CA ASP A 516 -22.98 23.14 21.96
C ASP A 516 -23.24 23.51 23.43
N LEU A 517 -22.24 23.33 24.30
CA LEU A 517 -22.32 23.77 25.69
C LEU A 517 -22.18 25.29 25.82
N GLU A 518 -21.39 25.93 24.96
CA GLU A 518 -21.24 27.38 24.88
C GLU A 518 -22.60 28.06 24.60
N ILE A 519 -23.35 27.55 23.61
CA ILE A 519 -24.70 28.05 23.31
C ILE A 519 -25.65 27.88 24.50
N ASN A 520 -25.61 26.72 25.16
CA ASN A 520 -26.45 26.48 26.34
C ASN A 520 -26.08 27.39 27.51
N TYR A 521 -24.78 27.67 27.67
CA TYR A 521 -24.27 28.61 28.65
C TYR A 521 -24.74 30.04 28.36
N ASP A 522 -24.66 30.47 27.11
CA ASP A 522 -25.14 31.77 26.69
C ASP A 522 -26.63 31.97 26.98
N VAL A 523 -27.46 30.97 26.70
CA VAL A 523 -28.90 31.02 27.02
C VAL A 523 -29.11 31.12 28.54
N ALA A 524 -28.51 30.22 29.32
CA ALA A 524 -28.64 30.23 30.77
C ALA A 524 -28.15 31.54 31.40
N ARG A 525 -27.03 32.08 30.89
CA ARG A 525 -26.47 33.38 31.28
C ARG A 525 -27.46 34.51 31.04
N ARG A 526 -28.09 34.57 29.86
CA ARG A 526 -29.08 35.60 29.53
C ARG A 526 -30.33 35.51 30.39
N GLU A 527 -30.82 34.29 30.67
CA GLU A 527 -31.96 34.08 31.57
C GLU A 527 -31.65 34.57 32.99
N TRP A 528 -30.46 34.28 33.51
CA TRP A 528 -29.99 34.75 34.80
C TRP A 528 -29.86 36.28 34.85
N GLU A 529 -29.22 36.89 33.85
CA GLU A 529 -29.07 38.35 33.73
C GLU A 529 -30.43 39.05 33.68
N CYS A 530 -31.41 38.45 32.99
CA CYS A 530 -32.78 38.96 32.89
C CYS A 530 -33.52 38.86 34.21
N CYS A 531 -33.53 37.67 34.84
CA CYS A 531 -34.24 37.43 36.09
C CYS A 531 -33.71 38.31 37.23
N ILE A 532 -32.38 38.39 37.39
CA ILE A 532 -31.77 39.30 38.36
C ILE A 532 -31.97 40.77 37.97
N GLY A 533 -31.94 41.08 36.67
CA GLY A 533 -32.18 42.44 36.17
C GLY A 533 -33.56 42.97 36.57
N MET A 534 -34.61 42.21 36.32
CA MET A 534 -35.98 42.57 36.70
C MET A 534 -36.14 42.74 38.22
N ALA A 535 -35.51 41.87 39.01
CA ALA A 535 -35.55 41.99 40.47
C ALA A 535 -34.85 43.26 40.98
N ILE A 536 -33.73 43.65 40.38
CA ILE A 536 -33.04 44.91 40.71
C ILE A 536 -33.92 46.10 40.33
N GLU A 537 -34.44 46.12 39.10
CA GLU A 537 -35.28 47.23 38.60
C GLU A 537 -36.53 47.41 39.47
N TYR A 538 -37.20 46.31 39.84
CA TYR A 538 -38.34 46.35 40.75
C TYR A 538 -37.98 46.86 42.15
N LEU A 539 -36.87 46.40 42.72
CA LEU A 539 -36.42 46.84 44.04
C LEU A 539 -36.06 48.33 44.05
N ASP A 540 -35.41 48.83 42.99
CA ASP A 540 -35.11 50.25 42.82
C ASP A 540 -36.39 51.12 42.81
N ASP A 541 -37.48 50.61 42.20
CA ASP A 541 -38.76 51.32 42.08
C ASP A 541 -39.62 51.23 43.36
N VAL A 542 -39.66 50.08 44.03
CA VAL A 542 -40.56 49.82 45.17
C VAL A 542 -39.94 50.22 46.50
N LEU A 543 -38.61 50.06 46.69
CA LEU A 543 -37.97 50.42 47.95
C LEU A 543 -38.16 51.89 48.37
N PRO A 544 -38.21 52.90 47.49
CA PRO A 544 -38.48 54.27 47.90
C PRO A 544 -39.87 54.46 48.54
N VAL A 545 -40.88 53.75 48.04
CA VAL A 545 -42.30 53.99 48.35
C VAL A 545 -42.91 53.01 49.35
N ILE A 546 -42.35 51.80 49.51
CA ILE A 546 -42.90 50.78 50.41
C ILE A 546 -42.75 51.15 51.90
N ASP A 547 -43.87 51.02 52.65
CA ASP A 547 -43.97 51.30 54.09
C ASP A 547 -43.76 50.04 54.94
N ILE A 548 -42.49 49.68 55.15
CA ILE A 548 -42.07 48.56 56.01
C ILE A 548 -41.05 49.02 57.05
N LEU A 549 -40.86 48.23 58.11
CA LEU A 549 -39.90 48.54 59.17
C LEU A 549 -38.52 48.91 58.59
N PRO A 550 -37.88 50.01 59.05
CA PRO A 550 -36.59 50.48 58.52
C PRO A 550 -35.49 49.41 58.54
N VAL A 551 -35.53 48.50 59.51
CA VAL A 551 -34.59 47.36 59.62
C VAL A 551 -34.75 46.39 58.44
N ARG A 552 -35.99 46.13 58.00
CA ARG A 552 -36.30 45.27 56.85
C ARG A 552 -35.91 45.94 55.54
N LYS A 553 -36.24 47.23 55.40
CA LYS A 553 -35.84 48.06 54.25
C LYS A 553 -34.32 48.08 54.05
N ASN A 554 -33.55 48.18 55.14
CA ASN A 554 -32.09 48.07 55.09
C ASN A 554 -31.59 46.69 54.68
N ARG A 555 -32.22 45.61 55.16
CA ARG A 555 -31.88 44.24 54.76
C ARG A 555 -32.11 44.02 53.26
N ILE A 556 -33.24 44.50 52.73
CA ILE A 556 -33.57 44.40 51.30
C ILE A 556 -32.59 45.22 50.43
N ARG A 557 -32.16 46.41 50.88
CA ARG A 557 -31.08 47.17 50.21
C ARG A 557 -29.73 46.44 50.18
N GLN A 558 -29.42 45.63 51.20
CA GLN A 558 -28.21 44.80 51.17
C GLN A 558 -28.35 43.63 50.20
N PHE A 559 -29.54 43.03 50.13
CA PHE A 559 -29.87 42.00 49.15
C PHE A 559 -29.79 42.51 47.71
N GLU A 560 -30.34 43.69 47.43
CA GLU A 560 -30.21 44.39 46.13
C GLU A 560 -28.74 44.57 45.71
N LYS A 561 -27.85 44.97 46.64
CA LYS A 561 -26.41 45.06 46.36
C LYS A 561 -25.79 43.70 46.03
N GLN A 562 -26.26 42.62 46.64
CA GLN A 562 -25.81 41.25 46.30
C GLN A 562 -26.26 40.85 44.90
N LEU A 563 -27.50 41.18 44.52
CA LEU A 563 -28.03 40.97 43.17
C LEU A 563 -27.21 41.73 42.11
N VAL A 564 -26.90 43.01 42.34
CA VAL A 564 -26.06 43.82 41.44
C VAL A 564 -24.67 43.19 41.26
N LYS A 565 -24.08 42.67 42.35
CA LYS A 565 -22.78 42.00 42.30
C LYS A 565 -22.87 40.69 41.49
N ALA A 566 -23.93 39.91 41.67
CA ALA A 566 -24.12 38.66 40.94
C ALA A 566 -24.41 38.86 39.45
N LYS A 567 -25.13 39.91 39.07
CA LYS A 567 -25.33 40.29 37.65
C LYS A 567 -24.00 40.57 36.95
N LYS A 568 -23.06 41.25 37.62
CA LYS A 568 -21.73 41.59 37.09
C LYS A 568 -20.73 40.42 37.09
N PHE A 569 -21.07 39.29 37.69
CA PHE A 569 -20.16 38.14 37.83
C PHE A 569 -20.03 37.31 36.55
N MET A 570 -21.04 37.35 35.66
CA MET A 570 -21.08 36.51 34.46
C MET A 570 -19.99 36.89 33.45
N VAL A 571 -19.33 35.88 32.88
CA VAL A 571 -18.30 36.02 31.84
C VAL A 571 -18.86 35.68 30.46
N ASN A 572 -18.14 36.01 29.39
CA ASN A 572 -18.61 35.77 28.02
C ASN A 572 -18.34 34.34 27.53
N ASP A 573 -17.36 33.64 28.10
CA ASP A 573 -16.90 32.35 27.59
C ASP A 573 -17.08 31.24 28.64
N LEU A 574 -17.67 30.12 28.24
CA LEU A 574 -17.91 28.96 29.12
C LEU A 574 -16.63 28.43 29.79
N PRO A 575 -15.48 28.27 29.10
CA PRO A 575 -14.25 27.80 29.75
C PRO A 575 -13.80 28.71 30.91
N GLU A 576 -14.04 30.02 30.82
CA GLU A 576 -13.74 30.94 31.93
C GLU A 576 -14.78 30.82 33.04
N PHE A 577 -16.06 30.63 32.70
CA PHE A 577 -17.12 30.40 33.69
C PHE A 577 -16.86 29.14 34.53
N VAL A 578 -16.43 28.05 33.88
CA VAL A 578 -16.10 26.79 34.55
C VAL A 578 -14.99 26.98 35.60
N LYS A 579 -14.01 27.86 35.35
CA LYS A 579 -12.95 28.20 36.32
C LYS A 579 -13.51 28.94 37.55
N LYS A 580 -14.60 29.68 37.39
CA LYS A 580 -15.29 30.47 38.44
C LYS A 580 -16.53 29.78 39.03
N TRP A 581 -16.80 28.53 38.67
CA TRP A 581 -18.01 27.79 39.07
C TRP A 581 -18.27 27.79 40.58
N ILE A 582 -17.22 27.56 41.39
CA ILE A 582 -17.34 27.48 42.85
C ILE A 582 -17.78 28.84 43.43
N GLU A 583 -17.17 29.92 42.97
CA GLU A 583 -17.54 31.28 43.39
C GLU A 583 -18.98 31.62 42.97
N PHE A 584 -19.38 31.24 41.75
CA PHE A 584 -20.74 31.44 41.24
C PHE A 584 -21.79 30.72 42.09
N ILE A 585 -21.62 29.41 42.30
CA ILE A 585 -22.64 28.61 42.98
C ILE A 585 -22.79 29.03 44.44
N THR A 586 -21.69 29.39 45.11
CA THR A 586 -21.74 29.95 46.47
C THR A 586 -22.49 31.28 46.51
N ALA A 587 -22.25 32.19 45.55
CA ALA A 587 -22.96 33.46 45.48
C ALA A 587 -24.46 33.29 45.18
N TYR A 588 -24.81 32.39 44.25
CA TYR A 588 -26.19 32.04 43.94
C TYR A 588 -26.92 31.54 45.19
N GLU A 589 -26.34 30.57 45.90
CA GLU A 589 -27.01 29.93 47.05
C GLU A 589 -27.21 30.91 48.21
N ALA A 590 -26.29 31.87 48.37
CA ALA A 590 -26.45 32.97 49.32
C ALA A 590 -27.64 33.89 48.94
N ILE A 591 -27.80 34.23 47.66
CA ILE A 591 -28.93 35.03 47.16
C ILE A 591 -30.25 34.29 47.38
N GLU A 592 -30.31 33.00 47.02
CA GLU A 592 -31.51 32.19 47.20
C GLU A 592 -31.93 32.11 48.68
N LEU A 593 -30.95 31.90 49.58
CA LEU A 593 -31.19 31.84 51.02
C LEU A 593 -31.69 33.18 51.57
N GLU A 594 -31.09 34.29 51.15
CA GLU A 594 -31.46 35.62 51.61
C GLU A 594 -32.84 36.04 51.08
N ALA A 595 -33.17 35.72 49.82
CA ALA A 595 -34.51 35.94 49.26
C ALA A 595 -35.59 35.21 50.06
N ARG A 596 -35.38 33.93 50.39
CA ARG A 596 -36.31 33.15 51.23
C ARG A 596 -36.46 33.74 52.64
N ALA A 597 -35.37 34.22 53.21
CA ALA A 597 -35.39 34.82 54.54
C ALA A 597 -36.16 36.15 54.56
N ILE A 598 -36.00 36.99 53.52
CA ILE A 598 -36.76 38.23 53.35
C ILE A 598 -38.24 37.92 53.12
N ARG A 599 -38.55 36.99 52.20
CA ARG A 599 -39.92 36.56 51.91
C ARG A 599 -40.67 36.15 53.18
N LYS A 600 -40.07 35.28 54.00
CA LYS A 600 -40.65 34.85 55.28
C LYS A 600 -40.85 35.99 56.28
N LEU A 601 -39.98 37.00 56.26
CA LEU A 601 -40.14 38.18 57.11
C LEU A 601 -41.34 39.04 56.67
N LEU A 602 -41.60 39.13 55.36
CA LEU A 602 -42.71 39.87 54.78
C LEU A 602 -44.04 39.13 54.91
N GLU A 603 -44.05 37.79 54.81
CA GLU A 603 -45.25 36.98 55.09
C GLU A 603 -45.76 37.21 56.53
N ASN A 604 -44.84 37.20 57.50
CA ASN A 604 -45.20 37.52 58.89
C ASN A 604 -45.76 38.94 59.04
N ASP A 605 -45.33 39.88 58.18
CA ASP A 605 -45.85 41.25 58.20
C ASP A 605 -47.24 41.36 57.63
N LEU A 606 -47.49 40.65 56.52
CA LEU A 606 -48.83 40.53 55.94
C LEU A 606 -49.80 39.87 56.90
N GLU A 607 -49.40 38.81 57.60
CA GLU A 607 -50.23 38.18 58.64
C GLU A 607 -50.56 39.14 59.78
N ILE A 608 -49.63 40.03 60.17
CA ILE A 608 -49.88 41.06 61.19
C ILE A 608 -50.81 42.15 60.64
N ALA A 609 -50.59 42.60 59.40
CA ALA A 609 -51.37 43.65 58.74
C ALA A 609 -52.83 43.22 58.49
N HIS A 610 -53.06 41.98 58.05
CA HIS A 610 -54.41 41.42 57.84
C HIS A 610 -55.26 41.35 59.12
N ASN A 611 -54.63 41.35 60.29
CA ASN A 611 -55.30 41.37 61.59
C ASN A 611 -55.66 42.79 62.08
N ASP A 612 -55.21 43.84 61.39
CA ASP A 612 -55.48 45.25 61.73
C ASP A 612 -56.29 45.95 60.62
N ARG A 613 -57.57 46.27 60.88
CA ARG A 613 -58.55 46.74 59.88
C ARG A 613 -58.29 48.13 59.27
N ASN A 614 -57.12 48.72 59.50
CA ASN A 614 -56.76 50.08 59.08
C ASN A 614 -55.49 50.18 58.22
N VAL A 615 -54.90 49.07 57.79
CA VAL A 615 -53.69 49.10 56.94
C VAL A 615 -54.07 49.08 55.45
N LYS A 616 -53.51 50.00 54.67
CA LYS A 616 -53.84 50.23 53.24
C LYS A 616 -52.82 49.63 52.26
N ASP A 617 -51.76 49.00 52.78
CA ASP A 617 -50.54 48.64 52.02
C ASP A 617 -50.34 47.12 51.95
N ASP A 618 -51.44 46.35 51.85
CA ASP A 618 -51.37 44.89 51.62
C ASP A 618 -50.89 44.56 50.20
N PHE A 619 -51.02 45.49 49.25
CA PHE A 619 -50.71 45.24 47.84
C PHE A 619 -49.20 45.27 47.54
N GLU A 620 -48.45 46.26 48.04
CA GLU A 620 -47.01 46.37 47.75
C GLU A 620 -46.16 45.29 48.44
N ILE A 621 -46.60 44.78 49.60
CA ILE A 621 -45.89 43.70 50.30
C ILE A 621 -46.13 42.36 49.59
N GLU A 622 -47.36 42.08 49.15
CA GLU A 622 -47.67 40.89 48.33
C GLU A 622 -46.91 40.94 46.99
N ASP A 623 -46.91 42.09 46.31
CA ASP A 623 -46.18 42.27 45.05
C ASP A 623 -44.65 42.07 45.25
N LEU A 624 -44.09 42.54 46.37
CA LEU A 624 -42.69 42.29 46.72
C LEU A 624 -42.41 40.80 47.01
N ILE A 625 -43.35 40.09 47.63
CA ILE A 625 -43.25 38.64 47.84
C ILE A 625 -43.25 37.91 46.50
N ASP A 626 -44.14 38.28 45.58
CA ASP A 626 -44.22 37.68 44.23
C ASP A 626 -42.90 37.87 43.45
N HIS A 627 -42.29 39.05 43.54
CA HIS A 627 -41.00 39.31 42.90
C HIS A 627 -39.84 38.55 43.57
N LEU A 628 -39.86 38.35 44.89
CA LEU A 628 -38.90 37.48 45.58
C LEU A 628 -39.10 36.01 45.21
N ASP A 629 -40.34 35.57 45.04
CA ASP A 629 -40.67 34.23 44.53
C ASP A 629 -40.18 34.03 43.10
N SER A 630 -40.23 35.08 42.26
CA SER A 630 -39.61 35.05 40.94
C SER A 630 -38.09 34.86 41.02
N VAL A 631 -37.38 35.51 41.96
CA VAL A 631 -35.94 35.26 42.16
C VAL A 631 -35.68 33.82 42.62
N ILE A 632 -36.53 33.27 43.50
CA ILE A 632 -36.38 31.91 44.03
C ILE A 632 -36.67 30.84 42.97
N GLN A 633 -37.68 31.05 42.11
CA GLN A 633 -38.22 30.04 41.20
C GLN A 633 -37.78 30.22 39.74
N SER A 634 -37.60 31.46 39.28
CA SER A 634 -37.30 31.79 37.89
C SER A 634 -35.80 31.89 37.61
N CYS A 635 -34.99 32.36 38.56
CA CYS A 635 -33.54 32.50 38.37
C CYS A 635 -32.84 31.14 38.56
N ARG A 636 -33.02 30.15 37.67
CA ARG A 636 -32.66 28.73 37.92
C ARG A 636 -31.14 28.42 37.92
N LYS A 637 -30.60 27.81 38.99
CA LYS A 637 -29.23 27.21 39.02
C LYS A 637 -29.06 25.90 38.25
N GLY A 638 -30.16 25.19 37.98
CA GLY A 638 -30.17 23.87 37.36
C GLY A 638 -29.39 23.79 36.03
N PRO A 639 -29.67 24.69 35.06
CA PRO A 639 -28.97 24.73 33.78
C PRO A 639 -27.45 24.87 33.94
N PHE A 640 -26.97 25.81 34.75
CA PHE A 640 -25.53 26.01 34.96
C PHE A 640 -24.83 24.79 35.57
N ARG A 641 -25.49 24.12 36.55
CA ARG A 641 -24.95 22.90 37.15
C ARG A 641 -24.84 21.77 36.13
N ALA A 642 -25.85 21.59 35.29
CA ALA A 642 -25.83 20.58 34.24
C ALA A 642 -24.72 20.86 33.21
N ILE A 643 -24.57 22.10 32.77
CA ILE A 643 -23.52 22.53 31.84
C ILE A 643 -22.12 22.28 32.44
N TYR A 644 -21.88 22.68 33.70
CA TYR A 644 -20.60 22.45 34.37
C TYR A 644 -20.27 20.96 34.50
N GLN A 645 -21.24 20.14 34.90
CA GLN A 645 -21.06 18.69 35.04
C GLN A 645 -20.75 18.02 33.70
N GLU A 646 -21.48 18.38 32.65
CA GLU A 646 -21.25 17.84 31.31
C GLU A 646 -19.91 18.31 30.73
N TYR A 647 -19.54 19.58 30.92
CA TYR A 647 -18.23 20.11 30.54
C TYR A 647 -17.08 19.32 31.20
N LYS A 648 -17.13 19.14 32.53
CA LYS A 648 -16.11 18.38 33.29
C LYS A 648 -16.04 16.92 32.85
N LYS A 649 -17.20 16.30 32.56
CA LYS A 649 -17.29 14.91 32.06
C LYS A 649 -16.64 14.77 30.68
N ARG A 650 -16.98 15.64 29.71
CA ARG A 650 -16.38 15.61 28.37
C ARG A 650 -14.88 15.89 28.40
N LEU A 651 -14.45 16.84 29.22
CA LEU A 651 -13.02 17.13 29.42
C LEU A 651 -12.27 15.90 29.98
N ALA A 652 -12.86 15.16 30.92
CA ALA A 652 -12.27 13.93 31.45
C ALA A 652 -12.10 12.85 30.37
N LEU A 653 -13.12 12.66 29.52
CA LEU A 653 -13.06 11.70 28.40
C LEU A 653 -11.97 12.06 27.37
N ILE A 654 -11.82 13.35 27.04
CA ILE A 654 -10.75 13.81 26.14
C ILE A 654 -9.38 13.54 26.77
N LYS A 655 -9.20 13.88 28.05
CA LYS A 655 -7.94 13.63 28.77
C LYS A 655 -7.57 12.14 28.77
N GLU A 656 -8.55 11.25 28.94
CA GLU A 656 -8.35 9.81 28.86
C GLU A 656 -7.93 9.34 27.46
N LYS A 657 -8.55 9.89 26.40
CA LYS A 657 -8.20 9.59 25.00
C LYS A 657 -6.79 10.07 24.62
N LEU A 658 -6.31 11.16 25.23
CA LEU A 658 -4.98 11.73 25.00
C LEU A 658 -3.84 11.04 25.77
N LEU A 659 -4.12 9.89 26.39
CA LEU A 659 -3.08 9.00 26.91
C LEU A 659 -2.47 8.17 25.77
N LEU A 660 -1.15 8.01 25.75
CA LEU A 660 -0.41 7.33 24.68
C LEU A 660 -0.95 5.92 24.41
N LYS A 661 -1.23 5.14 25.46
CA LYS A 661 -1.86 3.82 25.34
C LYS A 661 -3.17 3.90 24.55
N ASN A 662 -4.08 4.76 24.99
CA ASN A 662 -5.43 4.86 24.43
C ASN A 662 -5.39 5.43 23.00
N TYR A 663 -4.56 6.44 22.79
CA TYR A 663 -4.39 7.06 21.48
C TYR A 663 -3.75 6.10 20.47
N ALA A 664 -2.69 5.39 20.85
CA ALA A 664 -2.06 4.38 19.99
C ALA A 664 -3.01 3.20 19.69
N ASN A 665 -3.92 2.87 20.62
CA ASN A 665 -4.94 1.86 20.43
C ASN A 665 -6.05 2.30 19.47
N ALA A 666 -6.46 3.57 19.56
CA ALA A 666 -7.48 4.15 18.69
C ALA A 666 -6.95 4.43 17.27
N ASN A 667 -5.65 4.69 17.13
CA ASN A 667 -5.00 5.06 15.86
C ASN A 667 -3.97 4.00 15.44
N PRO A 668 -4.40 2.82 14.92
CA PRO A 668 -3.47 1.84 14.37
C PRO A 668 -2.74 2.47 13.18
N GLY A 669 -1.41 2.43 13.20
CA GLY A 669 -0.58 3.07 12.16
C GLY A 669 0.42 4.10 12.69
N LEU A 670 0.37 4.41 13.99
CA LEU A 670 1.35 5.24 14.69
C LEU A 670 2.79 4.75 14.44
N GLN A 671 3.66 5.63 13.94
CA GLN A 671 5.05 5.30 13.56
C GLN A 671 6.01 6.44 13.90
N HIS A 672 7.29 6.11 14.11
CA HIS A 672 8.35 7.10 14.29
C HIS A 672 9.18 7.27 13.01
N LYS A 673 9.40 8.53 12.60
CA LYS A 673 10.31 8.94 11.50
C LYS A 673 10.88 10.38 11.67
N ALA A 674 10.90 10.91 12.91
CA ALA A 674 11.38 12.26 13.21
C ALA A 674 10.74 13.37 12.34
N GLY A 675 9.44 13.24 12.06
CA GLY A 675 8.72 14.11 11.13
C GLY A 675 7.37 13.55 10.73
N VAL A 676 6.74 14.20 9.75
CA VAL A 676 5.35 13.94 9.32
C VAL A 676 5.21 14.01 7.79
N PRO A 677 4.45 13.11 7.15
CA PRO A 677 4.08 13.26 5.73
C PRO A 677 3.14 14.45 5.53
N LEU A 678 3.09 14.98 4.30
CA LEU A 678 2.10 16.00 3.96
C LEU A 678 0.68 15.44 4.14
N GLY A 679 -0.19 16.19 4.82
CA GLY A 679 -1.54 15.78 5.22
C GLY A 679 -1.59 14.86 6.45
N GLY A 680 -0.48 14.65 7.16
CA GLY A 680 -0.42 13.82 8.36
C GLY A 680 -0.57 14.60 9.67
N THR A 681 -0.60 13.87 10.80
CA THR A 681 -0.53 14.43 12.16
C THR A 681 0.79 14.07 12.81
N PHE A 682 1.53 15.08 13.27
CA PHE A 682 2.75 14.97 14.06
C PHE A 682 2.41 14.90 15.55
N ILE A 683 3.03 13.97 16.27
CA ILE A 683 2.66 13.64 17.64
C ILE A 683 3.88 13.78 18.53
N LEU A 684 3.79 14.69 19.50
CA LEU A 684 4.76 14.87 20.57
C LEU A 684 4.35 13.98 21.76
N VAL A 685 5.25 13.14 22.24
CA VAL A 685 5.01 12.32 23.42
C VAL A 685 5.83 12.84 24.59
N TYR A 686 5.14 13.16 25.68
CA TYR A 686 5.74 13.72 26.88
C TYR A 686 5.35 12.92 28.12
N ASP A 687 6.21 13.00 29.13
CA ASP A 687 5.97 12.42 30.45
C ASP A 687 5.64 13.54 31.43
N ASP A 688 4.56 13.40 32.21
CA ASP A 688 4.09 14.44 33.13
C ASP A 688 4.72 14.34 34.52
N ASN A 689 5.71 13.45 34.68
CA ASN A 689 6.42 13.28 35.92
C ASN A 689 7.02 14.64 36.38
N PRO A 690 6.75 15.09 37.63
CA PRO A 690 7.28 16.36 38.15
C PRO A 690 8.81 16.48 38.04
N SER A 691 9.51 15.33 38.08
CA SER A 691 10.97 15.27 37.91
C SER A 691 11.46 15.50 36.48
N THR A 692 10.62 15.23 35.47
CA THR A 692 10.96 15.42 34.04
C THR A 692 10.41 16.72 33.46
N LYS A 693 9.78 17.59 34.29
CA LYS A 693 9.29 18.94 33.90
C LYS A 693 8.41 18.98 32.63
N ASN A 694 7.63 17.93 32.38
CA ASN A 694 6.82 17.80 31.16
C ASN A 694 7.65 17.85 29.86
N THR A 695 8.76 17.11 29.82
CA THR A 695 9.67 17.10 28.67
C THR A 695 9.20 16.14 27.58
N VAL A 696 9.32 16.55 26.31
CA VAL A 696 9.11 15.67 25.16
C VAL A 696 10.26 14.67 25.08
N PHE A 697 9.95 13.38 25.09
CA PHE A 697 10.98 12.32 25.01
C PHE A 697 10.82 11.42 23.79
N ALA A 698 9.70 11.47 23.08
CA ALA A 698 9.52 10.74 21.84
C ALA A 698 8.59 11.50 20.88
N ASP A 699 8.70 11.18 19.59
CA ASP A 699 7.79 11.66 18.56
C ASP A 699 7.27 10.54 17.67
N PHE A 700 6.05 10.72 17.17
CA PHE A 700 5.41 9.81 16.22
C PHE A 700 4.66 10.62 15.15
N TYR A 701 4.19 9.93 14.13
CA TYR A 701 3.27 10.49 13.16
C TYR A 701 2.16 9.51 12.78
N LEU A 702 1.07 10.07 12.26
CA LEU A 702 0.04 9.37 11.52
C LEU A 702 0.04 9.87 10.07
N PRO A 703 -0.18 9.00 9.07
CA PRO A 703 -0.21 9.40 7.66
C PRO A 703 -1.53 10.07 7.24
N TYR A 704 -2.35 10.47 8.21
CA TYR A 704 -3.63 11.15 8.02
C TYR A 704 -3.83 12.18 9.13
N LEU A 705 -4.69 13.17 8.87
CA LEU A 705 -5.16 14.11 9.88
C LEU A 705 -6.03 13.37 10.90
N CYS A 706 -5.59 13.34 12.14
CA CYS A 706 -6.37 12.85 13.27
C CYS A 706 -6.94 14.05 14.03
N CYS A 707 -8.24 14.06 14.31
CA CYS A 707 -8.92 15.18 14.95
C CYS A 707 -8.56 15.27 16.44
N SER A 708 -8.29 16.48 16.94
CA SER A 708 -8.48 16.79 18.35
C SER A 708 -9.98 16.76 18.64
N ASP A 709 -10.48 15.70 19.31
CA ASP A 709 -11.90 15.39 19.55
C ASP A 709 -12.68 16.45 20.41
N CYS A 710 -12.73 17.72 20.00
CA CYS A 710 -13.68 18.71 20.51
C CYS A 710 -14.95 18.78 19.65
N SER A 711 -15.50 17.63 19.25
CA SER A 711 -16.77 17.56 18.52
C SER A 711 -17.94 17.33 19.49
N PRO A 712 -19.10 17.97 19.28
CA PRO A 712 -20.24 17.92 20.20
C PRO A 712 -20.89 16.53 20.21
N SER A 713 -20.96 15.90 21.38
CA SER A 713 -21.71 14.65 21.61
C SER A 713 -23.03 14.94 22.32
N GLN A 714 -24.18 14.77 21.66
CA GLN A 714 -25.49 14.93 22.29
C GLN A 714 -25.78 13.82 23.32
N VAL A 715 -26.27 14.21 24.51
CA VAL A 715 -26.80 13.29 25.54
C VAL A 715 -28.13 13.84 26.06
N VAL A 716 -29.15 12.99 26.10
CA VAL A 716 -30.49 13.24 26.68
C VAL A 716 -30.42 13.11 28.21
N ILE A 717 -31.00 14.07 28.94
CA ILE A 717 -31.03 14.08 30.42
C ILE A 717 -32.49 14.16 30.91
N GLU A 718 -32.94 13.17 31.69
CA GLU A 718 -34.16 13.23 32.51
C GLU A 718 -33.88 13.83 33.91
N LYS A 719 -34.89 14.47 34.53
CA LYS A 719 -34.79 15.13 35.85
C LYS A 719 -35.99 14.75 36.75
N THR A 720 -35.76 14.68 38.07
CA THR A 720 -36.79 14.50 39.11
C THR A 720 -36.57 15.46 40.30
N ASP A 721 -37.68 15.93 40.88
CA ASP A 721 -37.89 16.18 42.33
C ASP A 721 -39.36 15.75 42.64
N VAL A 722 -39.59 15.18 43.82
CA VAL A 722 -40.76 14.31 44.11
C VAL A 722 -41.99 15.09 44.66
N PRO A 723 -43.19 14.96 44.04
CA PRO A 723 -44.45 15.65 44.41
C PRO A 723 -45.10 15.18 45.75
N PRO A 724 -46.23 15.77 46.22
CA PRO A 724 -47.00 15.27 47.38
C PRO A 724 -47.65 13.88 47.13
N LEU A 725 -47.91 13.10 48.18
CA LEU A 725 -48.47 11.73 48.06
C LEU A 725 -49.81 11.75 47.32
N SER A 726 -49.77 11.25 46.11
CA SER A 726 -50.90 11.01 45.25
C SER A 726 -50.85 9.56 44.80
N ALA A 727 -52.01 8.91 44.74
CA ALA A 727 -52.11 7.59 44.16
C ALA A 727 -53.22 7.65 43.13
N VAL A 728 -52.88 7.29 41.89
CA VAL A 728 -53.83 7.29 40.79
C VAL A 728 -53.85 5.90 40.20
N LEU A 729 -55.05 5.46 39.82
CA LEU A 729 -55.23 4.23 39.06
C LEU A 729 -54.73 4.51 37.64
N VAL A 730 -53.71 3.77 37.20
CA VAL A 730 -53.05 4.00 35.92
C VAL A 730 -53.19 2.77 35.04
N GLY A 731 -53.60 3.02 33.80
CA GLY A 731 -53.90 1.98 32.83
C GLY A 731 -55.34 1.46 32.95
N GLU A 732 -55.77 0.77 31.90
CA GLU A 732 -57.04 0.07 31.89
C GLU A 732 -56.95 -1.23 32.72
N PRO A 733 -58.05 -1.69 33.34
CA PRO A 733 -58.12 -2.99 34.01
C PRO A 733 -57.59 -4.14 33.15
N VAL A 734 -56.55 -4.84 33.64
CA VAL A 734 -55.94 -5.97 32.93
C VAL A 734 -56.51 -7.27 33.47
N CYS A 735 -57.31 -7.95 32.67
CA CYS A 735 -57.91 -9.23 33.00
C CYS A 735 -56.88 -10.35 33.12
N ASP A 736 -57.08 -11.26 34.07
CA ASP A 736 -56.31 -12.50 34.14
C ASP A 736 -56.64 -13.41 32.95
N PRO A 737 -55.75 -14.37 32.60
CA PRO A 737 -55.93 -15.21 31.42
C PRO A 737 -57.20 -16.07 31.43
N GLN A 738 -57.86 -16.22 32.58
CA GLN A 738 -59.09 -16.98 32.77
C GLN A 738 -60.35 -16.10 32.72
N GLY A 739 -60.22 -14.76 32.67
CA GLY A 739 -61.33 -13.81 32.68
C GLY A 739 -62.08 -13.70 34.01
N ALA A 740 -61.53 -14.28 35.09
CA ALA A 740 -62.17 -14.37 36.39
C ALA A 740 -61.90 -13.14 37.27
N ASN A 741 -60.72 -12.52 37.11
CA ASN A 741 -60.32 -11.33 37.85
C ASN A 741 -59.71 -10.29 36.89
N PHE A 742 -59.68 -9.04 37.31
CA PHE A 742 -58.86 -8.00 36.70
C PHE A 742 -57.90 -7.43 37.73
N SER A 743 -56.75 -7.01 37.26
CA SER A 743 -55.75 -6.28 38.02
C SER A 743 -55.74 -4.83 37.56
N VAL A 744 -55.64 -3.91 38.51
CA VAL A 744 -55.38 -2.50 38.25
C VAL A 744 -54.05 -2.13 38.89
N GLN A 745 -53.26 -1.32 38.19
CA GLN A 745 -52.04 -0.76 38.76
C GLN A 745 -52.37 0.59 39.38
N ILE A 746 -51.96 0.74 40.63
CA ILE A 746 -51.97 2.03 41.31
C ILE A 746 -50.52 2.50 41.34
N VAL A 747 -50.26 3.63 40.68
CA VAL A 747 -48.96 4.29 40.75
C VAL A 747 -49.03 5.34 41.84
N ILE A 748 -48.12 5.20 42.79
CA ILE A 748 -47.92 6.10 43.93
C ILE A 748 -46.91 7.14 43.46
N MET A 749 -47.38 8.38 43.33
CA MET A 749 -46.58 9.52 42.93
C MET A 749 -46.46 10.44 44.13
N GLY A 750 -45.23 10.78 44.50
CA GLY A 750 -45.03 11.63 45.66
C GLY A 750 -45.09 10.91 47.01
N GLY A 751 -44.81 11.64 48.08
CA GLY A 751 -44.68 11.09 49.44
C GLY A 751 -43.35 10.34 49.68
N LYS A 752 -43.22 9.72 50.85
CA LYS A 752 -41.97 9.07 51.30
C LYS A 752 -42.13 7.56 51.49
N ALA A 753 -41.40 6.77 50.70
CA ALA A 753 -41.35 5.32 50.83
C ALA A 753 -40.68 4.90 52.17
N PRO A 754 -41.02 3.73 52.76
CA PRO A 754 -41.87 2.67 52.21
C PRO A 754 -43.38 2.93 52.31
N TYR A 755 -44.10 2.58 51.25
CA TYR A 755 -45.56 2.71 51.20
C TYR A 755 -46.27 1.44 51.72
N LYS A 756 -47.52 1.61 52.18
CA LYS A 756 -48.41 0.52 52.58
C LYS A 756 -49.75 0.63 51.85
N ALA A 757 -50.25 -0.48 51.33
CA ALA A 757 -51.62 -0.59 50.80
C ALA A 757 -52.48 -1.36 51.80
N SER A 758 -53.50 -0.71 52.35
CA SER A 758 -54.42 -1.30 53.35
C SER A 758 -53.68 -2.04 54.50
N GLY A 759 -52.54 -1.47 54.93
CA GLY A 759 -51.70 -2.01 56.01
C GLY A 759 -50.55 -2.94 55.59
N ALA A 760 -50.51 -3.43 54.35
CA ALA A 760 -49.44 -4.31 53.85
C ALA A 760 -48.31 -3.51 53.16
N PRO A 761 -47.02 -3.79 53.43
CA PRO A 761 -45.90 -3.07 52.83
C PRO A 761 -45.77 -3.34 51.33
N ILE A 762 -45.45 -2.29 50.58
CA ILE A 762 -45.26 -2.34 49.13
C ILE A 762 -43.75 -2.16 48.84
N PRO A 763 -43.11 -3.06 48.08
CA PRO A 763 -41.68 -3.00 47.81
C PRO A 763 -41.25 -1.90 46.81
N GLY A 764 -42.15 -1.01 46.40
CA GLY A 764 -41.90 0.07 45.45
C GLY A 764 -43.06 1.07 45.38
N ASN A 765 -43.07 1.92 44.36
CA ASN A 765 -44.07 2.97 44.14
C ASN A 765 -45.22 2.54 43.21
N VAL A 766 -45.33 1.26 42.88
CA VAL A 766 -46.44 0.70 42.11
C VAL A 766 -46.96 -0.53 42.84
N VAL A 767 -48.29 -0.63 42.97
CA VAL A 767 -48.96 -1.81 43.52
C VAL A 767 -50.04 -2.29 42.56
N SER A 768 -50.04 -3.59 42.29
CA SER A 768 -51.10 -4.25 41.53
C SER A 768 -52.15 -4.81 42.47
N ILE A 769 -53.39 -4.33 42.34
CA ILE A 769 -54.53 -4.81 43.13
C ILE A 769 -55.39 -5.71 42.25
N VAL A 770 -55.64 -6.94 42.71
CA VAL A 770 -56.48 -7.92 42.00
C VAL A 770 -57.90 -7.86 42.56
N THR A 771 -58.87 -7.64 41.68
CA THR A 771 -60.31 -7.56 41.99
C THR A 771 -61.09 -8.53 41.10
N LYS A 772 -62.19 -9.10 41.61
CA LYS A 772 -63.03 -10.02 40.83
C LYS A 772 -63.74 -9.31 39.70
N SER A 773 -63.79 -9.96 38.53
CA SER A 773 -64.54 -9.48 37.36
C SER A 773 -66.01 -9.22 37.74
N GLY A 774 -66.51 -8.02 37.41
CA GLY A 774 -67.86 -7.57 37.77
C GLY A 774 -67.99 -6.93 39.16
N GLN A 775 -66.90 -6.70 39.90
CA GLN A 775 -66.90 -5.99 41.18
C GLN A 775 -65.95 -4.79 41.20
N GLY A 776 -66.23 -3.81 42.08
CA GLY A 776 -65.38 -2.64 42.36
C GLY A 776 -64.98 -2.60 43.83
N GLY A 777 -64.20 -1.60 44.23
CA GLY A 777 -63.71 -1.48 45.61
C GLY A 777 -62.94 -0.19 45.87
N SER A 778 -62.22 -0.12 47.00
CA SER A 778 -61.34 1.01 47.32
C SER A 778 -60.11 0.53 48.08
N VAL A 779 -58.95 1.16 47.84
CA VAL A 779 -57.68 0.84 48.51
C VAL A 779 -57.08 2.10 49.12
N GLU A 780 -56.67 2.03 50.38
CA GLU A 780 -55.99 3.12 51.09
C GLU A 780 -54.47 2.94 50.99
N ILE A 781 -53.78 3.93 50.43
CA ILE A 781 -52.32 4.00 50.38
C ILE A 781 -51.83 4.91 51.50
N THR A 782 -50.84 4.48 52.26
CA THR A 782 -50.18 5.26 53.31
C THR A 782 -48.67 5.32 53.06
N ASP A 783 -48.05 6.49 53.21
CA ASP A 783 -46.58 6.63 53.17
C ASP A 783 -45.92 6.51 54.56
N ASP A 784 -44.59 6.57 54.61
CA ASP A 784 -43.82 6.39 55.86
C ASP A 784 -44.00 7.56 56.84
N ASP A 785 -44.31 8.76 56.32
CA ASP A 785 -44.61 9.94 57.13
C ASP A 785 -46.11 10.01 57.54
N GLY A 786 -46.90 9.00 57.18
CA GLY A 786 -48.28 8.80 57.63
C GLY A 786 -49.36 9.49 56.78
N GLN A 787 -49.01 10.07 55.64
CA GLN A 787 -49.99 10.62 54.69
C GLN A 787 -50.80 9.49 54.06
N LYS A 788 -52.11 9.73 53.89
CA LYS A 788 -53.06 8.73 53.38
C LYS A 788 -53.80 9.24 52.16
N VAL A 789 -53.96 8.37 51.16
CA VAL A 789 -54.80 8.63 49.98
C VAL A 789 -55.61 7.37 49.64
N THR A 790 -56.92 7.54 49.41
CA THR A 790 -57.82 6.43 49.05
C THR A 790 -58.10 6.46 47.56
N VAL A 791 -57.84 5.34 46.88
CA VAL A 791 -58.11 5.16 45.45
C VAL A 791 -59.34 4.27 45.27
N THR A 792 -60.33 4.75 44.53
CA THR A 792 -61.53 3.96 44.19
C THR A 792 -61.28 3.14 42.93
N ILE A 793 -61.55 1.84 42.98
CA ILE A 793 -61.43 0.90 41.87
C ILE A 793 -62.81 0.76 41.21
N PRO A 794 -62.98 1.18 39.94
CA PRO A 794 -64.25 1.05 39.23
C PRO A 794 -64.58 -0.41 38.93
N VAL A 795 -65.88 -0.72 38.82
CA VAL A 795 -66.36 -2.05 38.42
C VAL A 795 -65.95 -2.32 36.96
N HIS A 796 -65.31 -3.46 36.70
CA HIS A 796 -64.92 -3.88 35.35
C HIS A 796 -65.24 -5.36 35.11
N THR A 797 -65.78 -5.69 33.92
CA THR A 797 -66.10 -7.07 33.52
C THR A 797 -65.19 -7.51 32.38
N CYS A 798 -64.42 -8.56 32.62
CA CYS A 798 -63.42 -9.09 31.68
C CYS A 798 -64.02 -9.85 30.49
N GLN A 799 -63.42 -9.64 29.31
CA GLN A 799 -63.64 -10.38 28.07
C GLN A 799 -62.28 -10.89 27.57
N ILE A 800 -62.16 -12.17 27.15
CA ILE A 800 -60.86 -12.81 26.83
C ILE A 800 -60.33 -12.31 25.47
N PRO A 801 -59.14 -11.67 25.40
CA PRO A 801 -58.47 -11.33 24.14
C PRO A 801 -57.38 -12.37 23.76
N ALA A 802 -57.25 -12.68 22.47
CA ALA A 802 -56.21 -13.55 21.94
C ALA A 802 -54.81 -12.89 22.01
N GLN A 803 -53.77 -13.64 22.41
CA GLN A 803 -52.40 -13.12 22.46
C GLN A 803 -51.79 -12.96 21.05
N PRO A 804 -51.19 -11.80 20.72
CA PRO A 804 -50.67 -11.54 19.38
C PRO A 804 -49.42 -12.35 19.07
N LEU A 805 -49.32 -12.81 17.81
CA LEU A 805 -48.19 -13.54 17.26
C LEU A 805 -47.04 -12.56 16.93
N VAL A 806 -45.85 -12.75 17.53
CA VAL A 806 -44.65 -11.94 17.30
C VAL A 806 -43.56 -12.81 16.65
N ILE A 807 -42.86 -12.24 15.66
CA ILE A 807 -41.76 -12.92 14.95
C ILE A 807 -40.52 -12.03 14.90
N SER A 808 -39.34 -12.63 15.08
CA SER A 808 -38.03 -11.98 14.98
C SER A 808 -37.04 -12.87 14.24
N ALA A 809 -35.94 -12.31 13.74
CA ALA A 809 -34.88 -13.07 13.07
C ALA A 809 -33.48 -12.65 13.53
N THR A 810 -32.52 -13.57 13.43
CA THR A 810 -31.10 -13.28 13.62
C THR A 810 -30.53 -12.45 12.45
N PRO A 811 -29.37 -11.78 12.63
CA PRO A 811 -28.69 -11.12 11.52
C PRO A 811 -28.42 -12.09 10.35
N PRO A 812 -28.62 -11.67 9.09
CA PRO A 812 -28.46 -12.54 7.93
C PRO A 812 -27.01 -13.02 7.78
N VAL A 813 -26.84 -14.31 7.54
CA VAL A 813 -25.54 -14.97 7.35
C VAL A 813 -25.45 -15.53 5.94
N CYS A 814 -24.42 -15.11 5.20
CA CYS A 814 -24.18 -15.59 3.84
C CYS A 814 -23.80 -17.08 3.81
N ALA A 815 -24.38 -17.81 2.86
CA ALA A 815 -23.96 -19.16 2.55
C ALA A 815 -22.56 -19.17 1.91
N GLN A 816 -21.86 -20.30 2.00
CA GLN A 816 -20.49 -20.44 1.47
C GLN A 816 -20.39 -20.33 -0.05
N ASP A 817 -21.52 -20.45 -0.76
CA ASP A 817 -21.62 -20.26 -2.20
C ASP A 817 -21.77 -18.78 -2.60
N PHE A 818 -21.96 -17.87 -1.63
CA PHE A 818 -22.23 -16.44 -1.83
C PHE A 818 -23.49 -16.12 -2.66
N LEU A 819 -24.28 -17.12 -3.04
CA LEU A 819 -25.50 -16.96 -3.84
C LEU A 819 -26.74 -16.76 -2.97
N SER A 820 -26.67 -17.16 -1.70
CA SER A 820 -27.77 -17.05 -0.75
C SER A 820 -27.32 -16.57 0.62
N TYR A 821 -28.26 -16.05 1.41
CA TYR A 821 -28.09 -15.79 2.83
C TYR A 821 -29.25 -16.41 3.61
N SER A 822 -28.99 -16.75 4.88
CA SER A 822 -29.98 -17.35 5.76
C SER A 822 -30.11 -16.58 7.07
N ALA A 823 -31.29 -16.65 7.68
CA ALA A 823 -31.55 -16.13 9.00
C ALA A 823 -32.40 -17.14 9.78
N ASP A 824 -32.20 -17.19 11.10
CA ASP A 824 -32.99 -18.03 11.99
C ASP A 824 -34.16 -17.20 12.52
N VAL A 825 -35.39 -17.66 12.26
CA VAL A 825 -36.64 -17.00 12.65
C VAL A 825 -37.13 -17.60 13.95
N THR A 826 -37.40 -16.74 14.93
CA THR A 826 -37.98 -17.10 16.22
C THR A 826 -39.40 -16.54 16.32
N ILE A 827 -40.35 -17.38 16.68
CA ILE A 827 -41.75 -17.02 16.91
C ILE A 827 -42.03 -17.05 18.42
N THR A 828 -42.68 -16.00 18.92
CA THR A 828 -43.17 -15.87 20.30
C THR A 828 -44.63 -15.40 20.31
N GLY A 829 -45.48 -15.97 21.18
CA GLY A 829 -46.94 -15.73 21.17
C GLY A 829 -47.71 -16.59 20.15
N GLY A 830 -49.05 -16.46 20.11
CA GLY A 830 -49.95 -17.26 19.26
C GLY A 830 -50.14 -18.73 19.68
N THR A 831 -50.92 -19.51 18.91
CA THR A 831 -51.19 -20.94 19.17
C THR A 831 -50.49 -21.85 18.16
N ALA A 832 -49.61 -22.74 18.64
CA ALA A 832 -48.93 -23.73 17.79
C ALA A 832 -49.91 -24.82 17.28
N PRO A 833 -49.61 -25.52 16.17
CA PRO A 833 -48.45 -25.37 15.28
C PRO A 833 -48.53 -24.15 14.35
N PHE A 834 -47.39 -23.51 14.07
CA PHE A 834 -47.29 -22.36 13.17
C PHE A 834 -47.05 -22.79 11.72
N SER A 835 -47.45 -21.97 10.74
CA SER A 835 -47.18 -22.23 9.32
C SER A 835 -46.39 -21.10 8.66
N TYR A 836 -45.38 -21.46 7.86
CA TYR A 836 -44.62 -20.58 6.96
C TYR A 836 -44.76 -21.10 5.53
N ASN A 837 -45.22 -20.27 4.60
CA ASN A 837 -45.57 -20.67 3.22
C ASN A 837 -46.45 -21.93 3.15
N GLY A 838 -47.41 -22.06 4.06
CA GLY A 838 -48.33 -23.21 4.15
C GLY A 838 -47.73 -24.50 4.74
N THR A 839 -46.45 -24.50 5.10
CA THR A 839 -45.78 -25.66 5.72
C THR A 839 -45.67 -25.48 7.24
N PRO A 840 -46.03 -26.49 8.06
CA PRO A 840 -45.86 -26.43 9.50
C PRO A 840 -44.40 -26.24 9.93
N LYS A 841 -44.15 -25.31 10.85
CA LYS A 841 -42.82 -25.01 11.40
C LYS A 841 -42.86 -24.89 12.92
N THR A 842 -41.83 -25.41 13.58
CA THR A 842 -41.56 -25.22 15.01
C THR A 842 -40.53 -24.11 15.19
N SER A 843 -40.74 -23.24 16.18
CA SER A 843 -39.81 -22.16 16.52
C SER A 843 -38.59 -22.69 17.31
N PRO A 844 -37.35 -22.25 17.04
CA PRO A 844 -36.91 -21.44 15.90
C PRO A 844 -36.69 -22.28 14.62
N PHE A 845 -36.76 -21.65 13.44
CA PHE A 845 -36.46 -22.32 12.16
C PHE A 845 -35.71 -21.40 11.18
N LYS A 846 -34.91 -22.00 10.29
CA LYS A 846 -34.09 -21.28 9.30
C LYS A 846 -34.84 -21.00 8.01
N VAL A 847 -34.68 -19.79 7.48
CA VAL A 847 -35.13 -19.38 6.13
C VAL A 847 -33.92 -18.97 5.30
N SER A 848 -33.97 -19.17 3.99
CA SER A 848 -32.89 -18.83 3.05
C SER A 848 -33.44 -18.02 1.87
N PHE A 849 -32.69 -16.99 1.46
CA PHE A 849 -33.03 -16.09 0.36
C PHE A 849 -31.82 -15.89 -0.56
N ASN A 850 -32.09 -15.54 -1.81
CA ASN A 850 -31.02 -15.20 -2.76
C ASN A 850 -30.34 -13.88 -2.35
N SER A 851 -29.03 -13.81 -2.56
CA SER A 851 -28.26 -12.59 -2.27
C SER A 851 -28.82 -11.37 -3.01
N GLY A 852 -28.86 -10.23 -2.33
CA GLY A 852 -29.40 -8.97 -2.87
C GLY A 852 -30.92 -8.90 -2.97
N VAL A 853 -31.64 -9.97 -2.61
CA VAL A 853 -33.11 -9.98 -2.56
C VAL A 853 -33.55 -9.82 -1.11
N THR A 854 -34.48 -8.90 -0.86
CA THR A 854 -35.10 -8.74 0.46
C THR A 854 -35.99 -9.95 0.76
N GLY A 855 -35.75 -10.63 1.87
CA GLY A 855 -36.53 -11.78 2.31
C GLY A 855 -37.82 -11.36 3.01
N VAL A 856 -38.94 -11.99 2.68
CA VAL A 856 -40.22 -11.75 3.38
C VAL A 856 -40.67 -13.05 4.03
N VAL A 857 -40.83 -13.03 5.35
CA VAL A 857 -41.28 -14.17 6.15
C VAL A 857 -42.67 -13.89 6.71
N GLN A 858 -43.68 -14.62 6.24
CA GLN A 858 -45.04 -14.55 6.79
C GLN A 858 -45.36 -15.80 7.60
N VAL A 859 -45.72 -15.63 8.88
CA VAL A 859 -46.08 -16.73 9.78
C VAL A 859 -47.53 -16.58 10.22
N LYS A 860 -48.27 -17.68 10.26
CA LYS A 860 -49.63 -17.79 10.80
C LYS A 860 -49.72 -18.83 11.89
N ASP A 861 -50.60 -18.63 12.86
CA ASP A 861 -50.92 -19.60 13.92
C ASP A 861 -51.91 -20.69 13.45
N SER A 862 -52.14 -21.71 14.28
CA SER A 862 -52.97 -22.87 13.94
C SER A 862 -54.46 -22.56 13.80
N LEU A 863 -54.91 -21.44 14.39
CA LEU A 863 -56.28 -20.96 14.28
C LEU A 863 -56.49 -20.06 13.04
N GLY A 864 -55.41 -19.60 12.41
CA GLY A 864 -55.43 -18.69 11.27
C GLY A 864 -55.87 -17.26 11.61
N ILE A 865 -55.95 -16.93 12.90
CA ILE A 865 -56.46 -15.66 13.42
C ILE A 865 -55.33 -14.65 13.58
N ASN A 866 -54.14 -15.10 14.00
CA ASN A 866 -52.97 -14.24 14.15
C ASN A 866 -51.96 -14.48 13.02
N SER A 867 -51.56 -13.40 12.34
CA SER A 867 -50.54 -13.43 11.29
C SER A 867 -49.55 -12.28 11.45
N ASN A 868 -48.26 -12.55 11.24
CA ASN A 868 -47.22 -11.52 11.30
C ASN A 868 -46.22 -11.68 10.14
N THR A 869 -45.72 -10.55 9.64
CA THR A 869 -44.78 -10.48 8.50
C THR A 869 -43.49 -9.80 8.92
N LEU A 870 -42.36 -10.49 8.75
CA LEU A 870 -41.02 -9.98 9.00
C LEU A 870 -40.29 -9.80 7.68
N THR A 871 -39.75 -8.61 7.46
CA THR A 871 -38.88 -8.33 6.32
C THR A 871 -37.43 -8.44 6.78
N ILE A 872 -36.67 -9.32 6.15
CA ILE A 872 -35.23 -9.47 6.37
C ILE A 872 -34.52 -8.63 5.30
N PRO A 873 -33.69 -7.63 5.69
CA PRO A 873 -32.98 -6.78 4.74
C PRO A 873 -32.16 -7.60 3.75
N ALA A 874 -32.14 -7.16 2.49
CA ALA A 874 -31.32 -7.79 1.46
C ALA A 874 -29.84 -7.78 1.87
N GLN A 875 -29.22 -8.97 1.91
CA GLN A 875 -27.78 -9.10 2.14
C GLN A 875 -27.06 -9.40 0.81
N ASN A 876 -26.17 -8.49 0.43
CA ASN A 876 -25.22 -8.73 -0.66
C ASN A 876 -24.06 -9.57 -0.13
N CYS A 877 -23.92 -10.78 -0.67
CA CYS A 877 -22.94 -11.78 -0.26
C CYS A 877 -21.76 -11.84 -1.23
N CYS A 878 -21.95 -11.38 -2.47
CA CYS A 878 -20.87 -11.28 -3.43
C CYS A 878 -20.06 -9.99 -3.24
N GLN A 879 -18.75 -10.14 -3.05
CA GLN A 879 -17.83 -9.04 -2.80
C GLN A 879 -17.20 -8.45 -4.07
N PHE A 880 -17.50 -9.02 -5.25
CA PHE A 880 -17.03 -8.53 -6.54
C PHE A 880 -17.96 -7.44 -7.09
N PRO A 881 -17.44 -6.45 -7.85
CA PRO A 881 -18.27 -5.45 -8.51
C PRO A 881 -19.35 -6.08 -9.39
N CYS A 882 -20.45 -5.34 -9.56
CA CYS A 882 -21.57 -5.72 -10.43
C CYS A 882 -22.15 -7.12 -10.10
N ASN A 883 -22.17 -7.51 -8.82
CA ASN A 883 -22.57 -8.84 -8.38
C ASN A 883 -21.82 -9.96 -9.13
N GLY A 884 -20.51 -9.77 -9.34
CA GLY A 884 -19.62 -10.69 -10.02
C GLY A 884 -19.90 -10.91 -11.50
N LYS A 885 -20.78 -10.13 -12.14
CA LYS A 885 -21.06 -10.23 -13.57
C LYS A 885 -19.90 -9.68 -14.38
N LEU A 886 -19.08 -10.59 -14.90
CA LEU A 886 -17.91 -10.29 -15.70
C LEU A 886 -18.23 -10.48 -17.19
N LEU A 887 -18.09 -9.41 -17.96
CA LEU A 887 -18.30 -9.40 -19.40
C LEU A 887 -16.94 -9.50 -20.09
N THR A 888 -16.77 -10.50 -20.95
CA THR A 888 -15.56 -10.66 -21.78
C THR A 888 -15.96 -10.51 -23.24
N CYS A 889 -15.40 -9.51 -23.92
CA CYS A 889 -15.70 -9.24 -25.34
C CYS A 889 -14.44 -9.24 -26.20
N GLN A 890 -14.57 -9.63 -27.46
CA GLN A 890 -13.49 -9.58 -28.45
C GLN A 890 -13.46 -8.26 -29.21
N TYR A 891 -12.26 -7.81 -29.53
CA TYR A 891 -11.95 -6.61 -30.28
C TYR A 891 -10.87 -6.92 -31.33
N PRO A 892 -10.83 -6.19 -32.45
CA PRO A 892 -9.67 -6.23 -33.33
C PRO A 892 -8.41 -5.78 -32.59
N PHE A 893 -7.28 -6.37 -32.92
CA PHE A 893 -5.95 -5.97 -32.45
C PHE A 893 -5.07 -5.67 -33.67
N ILE A 894 -3.89 -5.11 -33.47
CA ILE A 894 -2.96 -4.83 -34.57
C ILE A 894 -2.69 -6.11 -35.39
N PRO A 895 -2.78 -6.08 -36.74
CA PRO A 895 -2.64 -7.28 -37.56
C PRO A 895 -1.20 -7.82 -37.58
N ILE A 896 -1.02 -9.11 -37.95
CA ILE A 896 0.31 -9.65 -38.23
C ILE A 896 0.88 -8.98 -39.49
N PRO A 897 2.08 -8.39 -39.44
CA PRO A 897 2.72 -7.91 -40.64
C PRO A 897 3.28 -9.08 -41.48
N GLN A 898 3.09 -9.04 -42.80
CA GLN A 898 3.57 -10.07 -43.73
C GLN A 898 5.10 -10.04 -43.94
N GLN A 899 5.75 -8.94 -43.57
CA GLN A 899 7.21 -8.73 -43.58
C GLN A 899 7.67 -8.09 -42.28
N GLU A 900 8.98 -8.06 -42.03
CA GLU A 900 9.53 -7.38 -40.86
C GLU A 900 9.28 -5.87 -40.94
N ILE A 901 8.56 -5.33 -39.96
CA ILE A 901 8.39 -3.89 -39.73
C ILE A 901 9.00 -3.48 -38.41
N LEU A 902 9.41 -2.22 -38.32
CA LEU A 902 9.80 -1.57 -37.09
C LEU A 902 8.56 -0.91 -36.47
N ILE A 903 8.21 -1.32 -35.25
CA ILE A 903 7.05 -0.82 -34.53
C ILE A 903 7.41 -0.46 -33.09
N SER A 904 6.91 0.67 -32.61
CA SER A 904 6.85 0.95 -31.17
C SER A 904 5.40 1.10 -30.72
N ALA A 905 5.15 0.80 -29.45
CA ALA A 905 3.83 0.89 -28.86
C ALA A 905 3.91 1.69 -27.55
N THR A 906 2.91 2.54 -27.32
CA THR A 906 2.81 3.40 -26.15
C THR A 906 1.39 3.34 -25.58
N LEU A 907 1.27 3.11 -24.28
CA LEU A 907 0.01 3.29 -23.56
C LEU A 907 -0.16 4.79 -23.26
N GLU A 908 -1.05 5.45 -23.97
CA GLU A 908 -1.26 6.90 -23.85
C GLU A 908 -2.21 7.25 -22.71
N GLU A 909 -3.27 6.47 -22.53
CA GLU A 909 -4.34 6.81 -21.60
C GLU A 909 -5.03 5.55 -21.08
N PHE A 910 -5.34 5.57 -19.79
CA PHE A 910 -6.27 4.65 -19.17
C PHE A 910 -7.28 5.41 -18.31
N VAL A 911 -8.56 5.33 -18.69
CA VAL A 911 -9.68 5.89 -17.92
C VAL A 911 -10.50 4.73 -17.37
N PHE A 912 -10.85 4.80 -16.09
CA PHE A 912 -11.71 3.83 -15.42
C PHE A 912 -12.80 4.56 -14.65
N ASP A 913 -14.07 4.23 -14.91
CA ASP A 913 -15.25 4.87 -14.31
C ASP A 913 -15.20 6.41 -14.30
N GLY A 914 -14.74 7.00 -15.41
CA GLY A 914 -14.64 8.45 -15.59
C GLY A 914 -13.45 9.12 -14.91
N GLN A 915 -12.60 8.37 -14.19
CA GLN A 915 -11.35 8.87 -13.64
C GLN A 915 -10.19 8.56 -14.58
N ASN A 916 -9.50 9.60 -15.03
CA ASN A 916 -8.23 9.42 -15.74
C ASN A 916 -7.15 9.06 -14.71
N LEU A 917 -6.68 7.83 -14.76
CA LEU A 917 -5.66 7.32 -13.85
C LEU A 917 -4.29 7.62 -14.44
N ASP A 918 -3.94 8.92 -14.43
CA ASP A 918 -2.80 9.54 -15.10
C ASP A 918 -1.56 8.61 -15.21
N LEU A 919 -1.38 8.07 -16.41
CA LEU A 919 -0.23 7.25 -16.76
C LEU A 919 0.79 8.19 -17.40
N LYS A 920 1.79 8.66 -16.65
CA LYS A 920 2.98 9.30 -17.25
C LYS A 920 3.43 8.40 -18.40
N MET A 921 3.24 8.84 -19.66
CA MET A 921 3.34 8.02 -20.88
C MET A 921 4.24 6.79 -20.71
N VAL A 922 3.63 5.61 -20.57
CA VAL A 922 4.39 4.37 -20.42
C VAL A 922 4.70 3.86 -21.82
N SER A 923 5.88 4.22 -22.33
CA SER A 923 6.46 3.54 -23.49
C SER A 923 6.72 2.09 -23.08
N PHE A 924 6.16 1.12 -23.82
CA PHE A 924 6.43 -0.28 -23.51
C PHE A 924 7.90 -0.57 -23.80
N ASN A 925 8.69 -0.83 -22.76
CA ASN A 925 10.05 -1.37 -22.89
C ASN A 925 9.93 -2.83 -23.34
N LEU A 926 9.61 -3.04 -24.62
CA LEU A 926 9.71 -4.35 -25.23
C LEU A 926 11.17 -4.78 -25.06
N PRO A 927 11.48 -5.93 -24.44
CA PRO A 927 12.85 -6.37 -24.22
C PRO A 927 13.55 -6.61 -25.55
N LEU A 928 14.11 -5.54 -26.09
CA LEU A 928 15.28 -5.54 -26.95
C LEU A 928 16.46 -5.36 -26.01
N ASN A 929 17.44 -6.25 -26.15
CA ASN A 929 18.69 -6.21 -25.42
C ASN A 929 19.23 -4.77 -25.37
N ALA A 930 19.25 -4.20 -24.17
CA ALA A 930 19.98 -2.98 -23.78
C ALA A 930 19.73 -1.70 -24.61
N GLY A 931 18.90 -0.80 -24.07
CA GLY A 931 19.12 0.66 -24.13
C GLY A 931 18.29 1.44 -25.14
N LEU A 932 17.61 2.48 -24.62
CA LEU A 932 16.93 3.58 -25.33
C LEU A 932 15.76 3.16 -26.25
N GLU A 933 14.73 4.02 -26.32
CA GLU A 933 13.57 3.89 -27.21
C GLU A 933 14.01 3.46 -28.62
N THR A 934 13.85 2.19 -28.98
CA THR A 934 14.17 1.67 -30.30
C THR A 934 13.12 0.66 -30.73
N ASP A 935 12.69 0.78 -31.99
CA ASP A 935 11.55 0.07 -32.56
C ASP A 935 11.69 -1.47 -32.49
N PHE A 936 10.60 -2.17 -32.17
CA PHE A 936 10.50 -3.62 -32.19
C PHE A 936 10.40 -4.16 -33.61
N LYS A 937 11.17 -5.21 -33.92
CA LYS A 937 11.11 -5.92 -35.20
C LYS A 937 9.92 -6.89 -35.22
N LEU A 938 8.77 -6.44 -35.72
CA LEU A 938 7.55 -7.23 -35.83
C LEU A 938 7.49 -7.94 -37.17
N ASN A 939 7.43 -9.27 -37.14
CA ASN A 939 7.24 -10.17 -38.29
C ASN A 939 6.31 -11.32 -37.86
N PRO A 940 5.88 -12.23 -38.77
CA PRO A 940 4.98 -13.32 -38.39
C PRO A 940 5.49 -14.21 -37.24
N THR A 941 6.80 -14.37 -37.12
CA THR A 941 7.44 -15.18 -36.07
C THR A 941 7.54 -14.43 -34.73
N SER A 942 7.79 -13.12 -34.74
CA SER A 942 7.92 -12.30 -33.53
C SER A 942 6.59 -11.75 -33.01
N TYR A 943 5.52 -11.81 -33.82
CA TYR A 943 4.19 -11.31 -33.47
C TYR A 943 3.59 -11.90 -32.19
N PRO A 944 3.62 -13.23 -31.94
CA PRO A 944 3.12 -13.79 -30.70
C PRO A 944 3.84 -13.21 -29.48
N VAL A 945 5.17 -13.06 -29.56
CA VAL A 945 5.99 -12.49 -28.49
C VAL A 945 5.63 -11.03 -28.23
N PHE A 946 5.51 -10.24 -29.30
CA PHE A 946 5.08 -8.83 -29.22
C PHE A 946 3.72 -8.67 -28.54
N ARG A 947 2.73 -9.48 -28.97
CA ARG A 947 1.39 -9.49 -28.40
C ARG A 947 1.44 -9.83 -26.91
N THR A 948 2.15 -10.88 -26.53
CA THR A 948 2.28 -11.29 -25.13
C THR A 948 2.92 -10.22 -24.27
N LEU A 949 3.97 -9.55 -24.77
CA LEU A 949 4.65 -8.49 -24.03
C LEU A 949 3.75 -7.27 -23.79
N ILE A 950 3.05 -6.80 -24.83
CA ILE A 950 2.15 -5.64 -24.70
C ILE A 950 0.98 -5.96 -23.77
N VAL A 951 0.32 -7.10 -23.94
CA VAL A 951 -0.82 -7.49 -23.09
C VAL A 951 -0.39 -7.63 -21.65
N LYS A 952 0.75 -8.28 -21.39
CA LYS A 952 1.31 -8.41 -20.05
C LYS A 952 1.58 -7.05 -19.42
N GLU A 953 2.23 -6.14 -20.15
CA GLU A 953 2.60 -4.84 -19.60
C GLU A 953 1.39 -3.94 -19.36
N ILE A 954 0.39 -3.96 -20.25
CA ILE A 954 -0.89 -3.27 -20.03
C ILE A 954 -1.58 -3.80 -18.78
N ASN A 955 -1.70 -5.13 -18.65
CA ASN A 955 -2.34 -5.74 -17.49
C ASN A 955 -1.58 -5.46 -16.19
N ASN A 956 -0.24 -5.39 -16.22
CA ASN A 956 0.56 -4.98 -15.06
C ASN A 956 0.26 -3.54 -14.64
N VAL A 957 0.23 -2.62 -15.61
CA VAL A 957 -0.05 -1.19 -15.36
C VAL A 957 -1.47 -1.00 -14.83
N ILE A 958 -2.47 -1.61 -15.48
CA ILE A 958 -3.86 -1.55 -15.06
C ILE A 958 -4.02 -2.18 -13.66
N GLY A 959 -3.49 -3.39 -13.46
CA GLY A 959 -3.58 -4.13 -12.19
C GLY A 959 -2.92 -3.39 -11.02
N ALA A 960 -1.83 -2.67 -11.26
CA ALA A 960 -1.17 -1.84 -10.25
C ALA A 960 -1.98 -0.58 -9.85
N ARG A 961 -2.95 -0.17 -10.67
CA ARG A 961 -3.76 1.05 -10.43
C ARG A 961 -5.12 0.76 -9.80
N ILE A 962 -5.85 -0.26 -10.29
CA ILE A 962 -7.21 -0.55 -9.84
C ILE A 962 -7.34 -1.85 -9.02
N GLY A 963 -6.26 -2.62 -8.91
CA GLY A 963 -6.24 -3.90 -8.17
C GLY A 963 -7.12 -4.98 -8.82
N GLN A 964 -7.15 -6.17 -8.21
CA GLN A 964 -7.95 -7.29 -8.73
C GLN A 964 -9.47 -7.08 -8.57
N ILE A 965 -9.88 -6.21 -7.65
CA ILE A 965 -11.30 -5.91 -7.39
C ILE A 965 -11.88 -5.04 -8.52
N GLY A 966 -11.10 -4.11 -9.11
CA GLY A 966 -11.52 -3.27 -10.24
C GLY A 966 -11.25 -3.87 -11.62
N LEU A 967 -11.41 -5.19 -11.81
CA LEU A 967 -10.89 -5.92 -12.96
C LEU A 967 -11.21 -5.29 -14.35
N VAL A 968 -10.16 -4.91 -15.07
CA VAL A 968 -10.12 -4.70 -16.52
C VAL A 968 -8.88 -5.42 -17.03
N THR A 969 -9.05 -6.47 -17.82
CA THR A 969 -7.94 -7.34 -18.23
C THR A 969 -8.00 -7.64 -19.70
N MET A 970 -6.90 -7.39 -20.41
CA MET A 970 -6.68 -7.88 -21.77
C MET A 970 -6.27 -9.35 -21.72
N ILE A 971 -6.94 -10.20 -22.49
CA ILE A 971 -6.76 -11.64 -22.51
C ILE A 971 -6.28 -12.05 -23.89
N GLU A 972 -5.17 -12.79 -23.91
CA GLU A 972 -4.66 -13.42 -25.11
C GLU A 972 -5.56 -14.60 -25.51
N ASP A 973 -6.33 -14.42 -26.58
CA ASP A 973 -7.03 -15.55 -27.21
C ASP A 973 -6.00 -16.58 -27.72
N SER A 974 -6.29 -17.87 -27.47
CA SER A 974 -5.40 -19.03 -27.64
C SER A 974 -5.51 -19.75 -29.01
N GLY A 975 -6.19 -19.15 -30.00
CA GLY A 975 -6.41 -19.73 -31.33
C GLY A 975 -5.74 -18.97 -32.47
N GLU A 976 -5.66 -19.61 -33.64
CA GLU A 976 -5.06 -19.15 -34.94
C GLU A 976 -5.54 -17.77 -35.47
N LYS A 977 -6.34 -17.01 -34.72
CA LYS A 977 -6.91 -15.72 -35.12
C LYS A 977 -6.00 -14.56 -34.69
N ALA A 978 -4.85 -14.46 -35.33
CA ALA A 978 -3.93 -13.38 -35.06
C ALA A 978 -4.49 -12.03 -35.55
N GLY A 979 -4.72 -11.11 -34.60
CA GLY A 979 -5.37 -9.82 -34.84
C GLY A 979 -6.68 -9.63 -34.04
N ILE A 980 -6.93 -10.46 -33.02
CA ILE A 980 -8.04 -10.29 -32.06
C ILE A 980 -7.47 -10.27 -30.64
N ILE A 981 -8.07 -9.45 -29.78
CA ILE A 981 -7.84 -9.44 -28.33
C ILE A 981 -9.17 -9.51 -27.58
N SER A 982 -9.22 -10.26 -26.48
CA SER A 982 -10.36 -10.26 -25.57
C SER A 982 -10.12 -9.26 -24.45
N ILE A 983 -11.14 -8.53 -24.02
CA ILE A 983 -11.07 -7.66 -22.83
C ILE A 983 -12.19 -8.08 -21.88
N ALA A 984 -11.83 -8.41 -20.65
CA ALA A 984 -12.74 -8.72 -19.56
C ALA A 984 -12.89 -7.50 -18.64
N ASN A 985 -14.13 -7.09 -18.36
CA ASN A 985 -14.46 -6.04 -17.41
C ASN A 985 -15.78 -6.37 -16.70
N TYR A 986 -15.97 -5.91 -15.46
CA TYR A 986 -17.27 -6.05 -14.82
C TYR A 986 -18.33 -5.20 -15.53
N GLN A 987 -19.54 -5.73 -15.69
CA GLN A 987 -20.57 -5.20 -16.59
C GLN A 987 -20.98 -3.73 -16.32
N CYS A 988 -20.88 -3.29 -15.07
CA CYS A 988 -21.24 -1.94 -14.63
C CYS A 988 -20.07 -0.94 -14.64
N ASN A 989 -18.85 -1.40 -14.91
CA ASN A 989 -17.68 -0.53 -14.99
C ASN A 989 -17.48 -0.02 -16.42
N ASP A 990 -17.08 1.23 -16.55
CA ASP A 990 -16.65 1.84 -17.80
C ASP A 990 -15.12 1.91 -17.90
N PHE A 991 -14.59 1.81 -19.11
CA PHE A 991 -13.15 1.89 -19.34
C PHE A 991 -12.81 2.50 -20.70
N SER A 992 -11.64 3.13 -20.78
CA SER A 992 -11.01 3.54 -22.03
C SER A 992 -9.52 3.21 -21.97
N ILE A 993 -9.03 2.38 -22.90
CA ILE A 993 -7.60 2.04 -23.03
C ILE A 993 -7.12 2.57 -24.37
N ARG A 994 -6.23 3.57 -24.38
CA ARG A 994 -5.68 4.18 -25.59
C ARG A 994 -4.24 3.74 -25.82
N ILE A 995 -3.99 3.04 -26.93
CA ILE A 995 -2.67 2.54 -27.32
C ILE A 995 -2.29 3.18 -28.65
N SER A 996 -1.12 3.81 -28.72
CA SER A 996 -0.55 4.30 -29.98
C SER A 996 0.53 3.37 -30.48
N PHE A 997 0.45 3.01 -31.76
CA PHE A 997 1.44 2.22 -32.48
C PHE A 997 2.13 3.13 -33.50
N LYS A 998 3.44 3.26 -33.39
CA LYS A 998 4.26 3.99 -34.35
C LYS A 998 4.93 3.01 -35.29
N ILE A 999 4.66 3.13 -36.59
CA ILE A 999 5.27 2.33 -37.65
C ILE A 999 5.92 3.31 -38.62
N LYS A 1000 7.26 3.38 -38.62
CA LYS A 1000 8.03 4.42 -39.33
C LYS A 1000 7.60 5.84 -38.89
N GLU A 1001 7.06 6.66 -39.80
CA GLU A 1001 6.58 8.02 -39.53
C GLU A 1001 5.06 8.07 -39.22
N SER A 1002 4.33 6.98 -39.46
CA SER A 1002 2.89 6.91 -39.22
C SER A 1002 2.60 6.48 -37.78
N VAL A 1003 1.63 7.14 -37.14
CA VAL A 1003 1.10 6.79 -35.82
C VAL A 1003 -0.36 6.37 -35.97
N ILE A 1004 -0.71 5.21 -35.42
CA ILE A 1004 -2.08 4.69 -35.40
C ILE A 1004 -2.49 4.50 -33.95
N THR A 1005 -3.63 5.08 -33.55
CA THR A 1005 -4.13 5.00 -32.18
C THR A 1005 -5.35 4.08 -32.10
N TYR A 1006 -5.33 3.13 -31.18
CA TYR A 1006 -6.40 2.20 -30.87
C TYR A 1006 -6.98 2.54 -29.49
N THR A 1007 -8.26 2.92 -29.43
CA THR A 1007 -8.98 3.22 -28.19
C THR A 1007 -10.04 2.16 -27.94
N TYR A 1008 -9.80 1.29 -26.97
CA TYR A 1008 -10.71 0.22 -26.56
C TYR A 1008 -11.66 0.71 -25.46
N SER A 1009 -12.94 0.42 -25.61
CA SER A 1009 -13.99 0.81 -24.66
C SER A 1009 -15.16 -0.17 -24.68
N PRO A 1010 -16.08 -0.14 -23.70
CA PRO A 1010 -17.32 -0.90 -23.74
C PRO A 1010 -18.19 -0.61 -24.98
N GLN A 1011 -18.02 0.52 -25.66
CA GLN A 1011 -18.76 0.87 -26.88
C GLN A 1011 -18.14 0.26 -28.15
N GLY A 1012 -16.87 -0.16 -28.10
CA GLY A 1012 -16.13 -0.74 -29.22
C GLY A 1012 -14.68 -0.25 -29.27
N LEU A 1013 -14.04 -0.52 -30.41
CA LEU A 1013 -12.70 -0.03 -30.73
C LEU A 1013 -12.81 1.19 -31.66
N VAL A 1014 -12.21 2.30 -31.28
CA VAL A 1014 -11.96 3.44 -32.19
C VAL A 1014 -10.53 3.36 -32.68
N ILE A 1015 -10.34 3.36 -34.00
CA ILE A 1015 -9.03 3.39 -34.66
C ILE A 1015 -8.87 4.75 -35.31
N ASN A 1016 -7.79 5.46 -34.98
CA ASN A 1016 -7.43 6.73 -35.61
C ASN A 1016 -6.12 6.55 -36.38
N ASP A 1017 -6.18 6.77 -37.70
CA ASP A 1017 -5.03 6.76 -38.60
C ASP A 1017 -5.01 8.03 -39.48
N GLU A 1018 -4.10 8.07 -40.46
CA GLU A 1018 -3.98 9.16 -41.44
C GLU A 1018 -5.22 9.36 -42.34
N ASN A 1019 -6.12 8.37 -42.41
CA ASN A 1019 -7.36 8.40 -43.18
C ASN A 1019 -8.60 8.77 -42.33
N GLY A 1020 -8.45 8.93 -41.01
CA GLY A 1020 -9.49 9.39 -40.09
C GLY A 1020 -9.92 8.35 -39.03
N SER A 1021 -10.97 8.68 -38.28
CA SER A 1021 -11.48 7.85 -37.18
C SER A 1021 -12.47 6.80 -37.66
N GLN A 1022 -12.25 5.53 -37.27
CA GLN A 1022 -13.13 4.40 -37.59
C GLN A 1022 -13.60 3.70 -36.30
N LEU A 1023 -14.91 3.48 -36.15
CA LEU A 1023 -15.47 2.73 -35.01
C LEU A 1023 -15.79 1.29 -35.43
N VAL A 1024 -15.16 0.33 -34.76
CA VAL A 1024 -15.43 -1.11 -34.90
C VAL A 1024 -16.14 -1.62 -33.64
N PRO A 1025 -17.38 -2.13 -33.74
CA PRO A 1025 -18.08 -2.69 -32.60
C PRO A 1025 -17.34 -3.88 -31.99
N LYS A 1026 -17.45 -4.04 -30.67
CA LYS A 1026 -17.04 -5.28 -30.00
C LYS A 1026 -17.90 -6.47 -30.44
N PHE A 1027 -17.37 -7.68 -30.36
CA PHE A 1027 -18.06 -8.89 -30.81
C PHE A 1027 -17.76 -10.12 -29.93
N ASN A 1028 -18.51 -11.19 -30.16
CA ASN A 1028 -18.40 -12.50 -29.50
C ASN A 1028 -18.31 -12.41 -27.97
N CYS A 1029 -19.09 -11.50 -27.37
CA CYS A 1029 -19.08 -11.32 -25.93
C CYS A 1029 -19.62 -12.56 -25.20
N SER A 1030 -19.08 -12.85 -24.02
CA SER A 1030 -19.59 -13.83 -23.08
C SER A 1030 -19.76 -13.21 -21.69
N LEU A 1031 -20.76 -13.69 -20.96
CA LEU A 1031 -21.06 -13.26 -19.59
C LEU A 1031 -20.76 -14.41 -18.63
N SER A 1032 -19.94 -14.15 -17.62
CA SER A 1032 -19.62 -15.11 -16.55
C SER A 1032 -19.99 -14.53 -15.20
N ASP A 1033 -20.28 -15.42 -14.24
CA ASP A 1033 -20.61 -15.05 -12.86
C ASP A 1033 -19.49 -15.47 -11.92
N GLN A 1034 -18.69 -14.49 -11.48
CA GLN A 1034 -17.54 -14.70 -10.61
C GLN A 1034 -17.92 -15.00 -9.16
N CYS A 1035 -19.19 -14.84 -8.77
CA CYS A 1035 -19.67 -15.20 -7.43
C CYS A 1035 -19.92 -16.71 -7.32
N SER A 1036 -20.07 -17.42 -8.43
CA SER A 1036 -20.30 -18.87 -8.47
C SER A 1036 -19.05 -19.60 -8.94
N LYS A 1037 -18.48 -20.45 -8.08
CA LYS A 1037 -17.22 -21.18 -8.36
C LYS A 1037 -17.24 -22.07 -9.62
N ASN A 1038 -18.42 -22.33 -10.20
CA ASN A 1038 -18.61 -23.22 -11.35
C ASN A 1038 -19.50 -22.62 -12.47
N ALA A 1039 -19.71 -21.30 -12.52
CA ALA A 1039 -20.52 -20.72 -13.59
C ALA A 1039 -19.75 -20.70 -14.92
N GLU A 1040 -20.19 -21.51 -15.88
CA GLU A 1040 -19.68 -21.47 -17.26
C GLU A 1040 -19.99 -20.11 -17.92
N ALA A 1041 -19.04 -19.61 -18.71
CA ALA A 1041 -19.22 -18.36 -19.46
C ALA A 1041 -20.30 -18.54 -20.53
N LYS A 1042 -21.42 -17.82 -20.41
CA LYS A 1042 -22.52 -17.88 -21.36
C LYS A 1042 -22.23 -16.96 -22.56
N PRO A 1043 -22.12 -17.48 -23.79
CA PRO A 1043 -21.95 -16.64 -24.97
C PRO A 1043 -23.22 -15.79 -25.20
N LEU A 1044 -23.02 -14.50 -25.49
CA LEU A 1044 -24.10 -13.57 -25.86
C LEU A 1044 -24.38 -13.58 -27.36
N CYS A 1045 -23.43 -14.06 -28.16
CA CYS A 1045 -23.67 -14.33 -29.57
C CYS A 1045 -24.50 -15.61 -29.73
N ASN A 1046 -25.70 -15.49 -30.30
CA ASN A 1046 -26.66 -16.57 -30.50
C ASN A 1046 -27.06 -16.80 -31.97
N GLN A 1047 -26.38 -16.14 -32.90
CA GLN A 1047 -26.65 -16.27 -34.35
C GLN A 1047 -25.37 -16.57 -35.12
N ASP A 1048 -25.47 -17.45 -36.11
CA ASP A 1048 -24.38 -17.71 -37.05
C ASP A 1048 -24.41 -16.70 -38.20
N VAL A 1049 -23.28 -16.02 -38.43
CA VAL A 1049 -23.16 -14.99 -39.47
C VAL A 1049 -22.94 -15.68 -40.82
N LYS A 1050 -23.95 -15.66 -41.69
CA LYS A 1050 -23.92 -16.35 -42.98
C LYS A 1050 -23.22 -15.54 -44.07
N ILE A 1051 -21.90 -15.65 -44.12
CA ILE A 1051 -21.05 -15.13 -45.20
C ILE A 1051 -20.21 -16.27 -45.80
N ASN A 1052 -20.09 -16.29 -47.13
CA ASN A 1052 -19.50 -17.41 -47.86
C ASN A 1052 -18.27 -17.02 -48.69
N ASN A 1053 -18.22 -15.79 -49.21
CA ASN A 1053 -17.13 -15.36 -50.09
C ASN A 1053 -16.92 -13.83 -50.03
N ILE A 1054 -15.74 -13.39 -50.49
CA ILE A 1054 -15.43 -12.00 -50.80
C ILE A 1054 -15.49 -11.82 -52.32
N LYS A 1055 -16.45 -11.04 -52.81
CA LYS A 1055 -16.53 -10.59 -54.21
C LYS A 1055 -15.55 -9.43 -54.41
N ILE A 1056 -14.78 -9.52 -55.49
CA ILE A 1056 -13.78 -8.53 -55.87
C ILE A 1056 -14.09 -8.13 -57.31
N SER A 1057 -14.17 -6.84 -57.58
CA SER A 1057 -14.36 -6.31 -58.93
C SER A 1057 -13.37 -5.20 -59.24
N LYS A 1058 -12.88 -5.14 -60.47
CA LYS A 1058 -11.93 -4.12 -60.92
C LYS A 1058 -12.66 -3.11 -61.82
N PRO A 1059 -13.10 -1.94 -61.30
CA PRO A 1059 -13.92 -1.00 -62.06
C PRO A 1059 -13.21 -0.42 -63.30
N ASN A 1060 -11.88 -0.36 -63.30
CA ASN A 1060 -11.08 0.08 -64.45
C ASN A 1060 -9.87 -0.84 -64.64
N ARG A 1061 -9.75 -1.50 -65.81
CA ARG A 1061 -8.61 -2.40 -66.09
C ARG A 1061 -7.26 -1.68 -66.09
N ALA A 1062 -7.23 -0.39 -66.45
CA ALA A 1062 -6.02 0.41 -66.57
C ALA A 1062 -5.50 0.99 -65.24
N GLN A 1063 -6.29 0.95 -64.16
CA GLN A 1063 -5.89 1.47 -62.85
C GLN A 1063 -5.88 0.35 -61.81
N PRO A 1064 -4.98 0.39 -60.80
CA PRO A 1064 -4.90 -0.63 -59.74
C PRO A 1064 -5.98 -0.42 -58.66
N VAL A 1065 -7.22 -0.17 -59.06
CA VAL A 1065 -8.36 0.12 -58.18
C VAL A 1065 -9.30 -1.09 -58.14
N TYR A 1066 -9.69 -1.52 -56.94
CA TYR A 1066 -10.54 -2.68 -56.71
C TYR A 1066 -11.69 -2.36 -55.74
N ASP A 1067 -12.88 -2.85 -56.05
CA ASP A 1067 -14.07 -2.80 -55.20
C ASP A 1067 -14.30 -4.16 -54.54
N PHE A 1068 -14.52 -4.14 -53.23
CA PHE A 1068 -14.74 -5.35 -52.42
C PHE A 1068 -16.17 -5.39 -51.87
N GLU A 1069 -16.76 -6.58 -51.81
CA GLU A 1069 -18.09 -6.80 -51.23
C GLU A 1069 -18.18 -8.21 -50.63
N VAL A 1070 -18.93 -8.38 -49.53
CA VAL A 1070 -19.20 -9.70 -48.94
C VAL A 1070 -20.41 -10.35 -49.60
N ASP A 1071 -20.33 -11.66 -49.87
CA ASP A 1071 -21.38 -12.45 -50.51
C ASP A 1071 -21.84 -13.65 -49.65
N PRO A 1072 -23.15 -13.83 -49.39
CA PRO A 1072 -24.23 -12.89 -49.68
C PRO A 1072 -24.13 -11.60 -48.85
N ASN A 1073 -24.73 -10.52 -49.35
CA ASN A 1073 -24.82 -9.27 -48.59
C ASN A 1073 -25.67 -9.47 -47.32
N THR A 1074 -25.18 -8.96 -46.19
CA THR A 1074 -25.80 -9.12 -44.87
C THR A 1074 -26.39 -7.79 -44.41
N PRO A 1075 -27.71 -7.54 -44.55
CA PRO A 1075 -28.33 -6.29 -44.14
C PRO A 1075 -28.10 -6.00 -42.66
N GLY A 1076 -27.78 -4.74 -42.33
CA GLY A 1076 -27.54 -4.30 -40.96
C GLY A 1076 -26.19 -4.73 -40.36
N ALA A 1077 -25.36 -5.49 -41.09
CA ALA A 1077 -24.01 -5.82 -40.65
C ALA A 1077 -23.08 -4.60 -40.70
N LYS A 1078 -22.14 -4.56 -39.75
CA LYS A 1078 -20.97 -3.69 -39.75
C LYS A 1078 -19.79 -4.48 -40.29
N TYR A 1079 -18.92 -3.80 -41.02
CA TYR A 1079 -17.79 -4.41 -41.70
C TYR A 1079 -16.51 -3.78 -41.18
N TYR A 1080 -15.47 -4.59 -41.00
CA TYR A 1080 -14.11 -4.12 -40.81
C TYR A 1080 -13.22 -4.90 -41.77
N TRP A 1081 -12.67 -4.20 -42.76
CA TRP A 1081 -11.81 -4.74 -43.80
C TRP A 1081 -10.35 -4.43 -43.47
N LEU A 1082 -9.48 -5.41 -43.66
CA LEU A 1082 -8.03 -5.30 -43.56
C LEU A 1082 -7.41 -5.74 -44.88
N PHE A 1083 -6.54 -4.90 -45.43
CA PHE A 1083 -5.81 -5.16 -46.68
C PHE A 1083 -4.31 -5.20 -46.38
N GLU A 1084 -3.71 -6.39 -46.51
CA GLU A 1084 -2.32 -6.68 -46.17
C GLU A 1084 -1.50 -6.94 -47.45
N ALA A 1085 -0.70 -5.98 -47.90
CA ALA A 1085 0.18 -6.15 -49.06
C ALA A 1085 1.53 -6.76 -48.68
N LYS A 1086 2.12 -7.57 -49.57
CA LYS A 1086 3.41 -8.22 -49.32
C LYS A 1086 4.56 -7.24 -49.04
N ASN A 1087 4.55 -6.02 -49.56
CA ASN A 1087 5.69 -5.08 -49.45
C ASN A 1087 5.61 -4.15 -48.21
N GLY A 1088 4.63 -4.35 -47.32
CA GLY A 1088 4.79 -4.05 -45.89
C GLY A 1088 4.98 -2.59 -45.46
N VAL A 1089 4.30 -1.60 -46.06
CA VAL A 1089 4.46 -0.19 -45.59
C VAL A 1089 3.23 0.41 -44.89
N ASN A 1090 1.98 -0.01 -45.17
CA ASN A 1090 0.82 0.31 -44.31
C ASN A 1090 -0.34 -0.63 -44.63
N PRO A 1091 -0.87 -1.43 -43.68
CA PRO A 1091 -2.13 -2.14 -43.89
C PRO A 1091 -3.25 -1.09 -43.99
N SER A 1092 -3.92 -0.99 -45.15
CA SER A 1092 -5.11 -0.14 -45.24
C SER A 1092 -6.28 -0.86 -44.60
N SER A 1093 -7.15 -0.11 -43.93
CA SER A 1093 -8.36 -0.63 -43.30
C SER A 1093 -9.58 0.19 -43.70
N SER A 1094 -10.75 -0.44 -43.70
CA SER A 1094 -11.98 0.27 -44.02
C SER A 1094 -13.18 -0.31 -43.28
N THR A 1095 -14.06 0.55 -42.81
CA THR A 1095 -15.39 0.17 -42.28
C THR A 1095 -16.51 0.32 -43.30
N ALA A 1096 -16.18 0.68 -44.55
CA ALA A 1096 -17.15 0.82 -45.61
C ALA A 1096 -17.80 -0.54 -45.95
N ARG A 1097 -19.09 -0.52 -46.28
CA ARG A 1097 -19.81 -1.72 -46.72
C ARG A 1097 -19.23 -2.29 -48.03
N LYS A 1098 -18.81 -1.40 -48.93
CA LYS A 1098 -18.13 -1.75 -50.19
C LYS A 1098 -16.89 -0.87 -50.35
N PRO A 1099 -15.75 -1.22 -49.74
CA PRO A 1099 -14.57 -0.39 -49.83
C PRO A 1099 -13.99 -0.45 -51.24
N ARG A 1100 -13.54 0.71 -51.72
CA ARG A 1100 -12.77 0.88 -52.94
C ARG A 1100 -11.33 1.17 -52.55
N ILE A 1101 -10.41 0.28 -52.87
CA ILE A 1101 -9.00 0.40 -52.49
C ILE A 1101 -8.13 0.50 -53.74
N THR A 1102 -7.14 1.39 -53.70
CA THR A 1102 -6.13 1.54 -54.74
C THR A 1102 -4.83 0.93 -54.23
N PHE A 1103 -4.32 -0.10 -54.90
CA PHE A 1103 -3.04 -0.74 -54.54
C PHE A 1103 -1.88 -0.11 -55.30
N SER A 1104 -0.67 -0.23 -54.73
CA SER A 1104 0.53 0.27 -55.39
C SER A 1104 0.88 -0.58 -56.61
N PRO A 1105 1.37 -0.01 -57.72
CA PRO A 1105 1.81 -0.77 -58.89
C PRO A 1105 2.90 -1.81 -58.61
N ASN A 1106 3.61 -1.68 -57.47
CA ASN A 1106 4.71 -2.55 -57.08
C ASN A 1106 4.28 -3.75 -56.23
N GLU A 1107 2.99 -3.89 -55.90
CA GLU A 1107 2.46 -4.98 -55.09
C GLU A 1107 1.97 -6.12 -55.97
N ASN A 1108 2.50 -7.34 -55.76
CA ASN A 1108 2.15 -8.52 -56.57
C ASN A 1108 1.08 -9.42 -55.92
N THR A 1109 0.87 -9.32 -54.61
CA THR A 1109 -0.15 -10.10 -53.88
C THR A 1109 -0.62 -9.35 -52.63
N VAL A 1110 -1.92 -9.41 -52.33
CA VAL A 1110 -2.57 -8.79 -51.16
C VAL A 1110 -3.46 -9.81 -50.45
N SER A 1111 -3.34 -9.97 -49.13
CA SER A 1111 -4.34 -10.67 -48.32
C SER A 1111 -5.45 -9.71 -47.89
N VAL A 1112 -6.70 -10.13 -48.05
CA VAL A 1112 -7.89 -9.35 -47.71
C VAL A 1112 -8.67 -10.10 -46.64
N LYS A 1113 -8.80 -9.49 -45.45
CA LYS A 1113 -9.61 -10.01 -44.35
C LYS A 1113 -10.82 -9.11 -44.13
N VAL A 1114 -11.97 -9.70 -43.84
CA VAL A 1114 -13.18 -8.96 -43.46
C VAL A 1114 -13.82 -9.56 -42.23
N PHE A 1115 -14.08 -8.73 -41.23
CA PHE A 1115 -14.88 -9.05 -40.07
C PHE A 1115 -16.29 -8.52 -40.31
N VAL A 1116 -17.28 -9.41 -40.36
CA VAL A 1116 -18.69 -9.05 -40.51
C VAL A 1116 -19.37 -9.23 -39.16
N ILE A 1117 -19.83 -8.11 -38.60
CA ILE A 1117 -20.39 -8.05 -37.25
C ILE A 1117 -21.86 -7.70 -37.33
N ILE A 1118 -22.73 -8.56 -36.78
CA ILE A 1118 -24.17 -8.33 -36.69
C ILE A 1118 -24.68 -8.74 -35.32
N ASN A 1119 -25.36 -7.82 -34.63
CA ASN A 1119 -25.82 -7.95 -33.23
C ASN A 1119 -24.74 -8.54 -32.28
N GLY A 1120 -23.49 -8.13 -32.44
CA GLY A 1120 -22.37 -8.62 -31.62
C GLY A 1120 -21.84 -10.01 -31.97
N CYS A 1121 -22.38 -10.68 -32.99
CA CYS A 1121 -21.80 -11.91 -33.56
C CYS A 1121 -20.86 -11.56 -34.72
N MET A 1122 -19.68 -12.17 -34.75
CA MET A 1122 -18.69 -11.94 -35.80
C MET A 1122 -18.32 -13.21 -36.56
N LYS A 1123 -18.23 -13.11 -37.89
CA LYS A 1123 -17.52 -14.07 -38.74
C LYS A 1123 -16.46 -13.35 -39.56
N MET A 1124 -15.30 -14.00 -39.68
CA MET A 1124 -14.15 -13.52 -40.45
C MET A 1124 -14.01 -14.34 -41.73
N LEU A 1125 -13.71 -13.68 -42.85
CA LEU A 1125 -13.26 -14.31 -44.09
C LEU A 1125 -11.91 -13.73 -44.49
N GLU A 1126 -11.03 -14.57 -45.02
CA GLU A 1126 -9.75 -14.19 -45.59
C GLU A 1126 -9.68 -14.65 -47.04
N LYS A 1127 -9.12 -13.82 -47.92
CA LYS A 1127 -8.88 -14.12 -49.32
C LYS A 1127 -7.61 -13.46 -49.81
N VAL A 1128 -6.72 -14.25 -50.42
CA VAL A 1128 -5.50 -13.73 -51.06
C VAL A 1128 -5.80 -13.39 -52.52
N LEU A 1129 -5.41 -12.19 -52.93
CA LEU A 1129 -5.53 -11.65 -54.28
C LEU A 1129 -4.14 -11.53 -54.90
N GLU A 1130 -3.93 -12.12 -56.07
CA GLU A 1130 -2.72 -11.88 -56.88
C GLU A 1130 -2.95 -10.66 -57.76
N LEU A 1131 -2.06 -9.67 -57.64
CA LEU A 1131 -2.05 -8.44 -58.41
C LEU A 1131 -1.10 -8.64 -59.60
N GLY A 1132 -1.62 -9.04 -60.77
CA GLY A 1132 -0.81 -9.32 -61.97
C GLY A 1132 -1.61 -9.18 -63.27
N ASN A 1133 -0.94 -8.72 -64.33
CA ASN A 1133 -1.50 -8.25 -65.61
C ASN A 1133 -2.45 -9.23 -66.32
N GLN A 1134 -3.77 -9.02 -66.23
CA GLN A 1134 -4.75 -9.05 -67.34
C GLN A 1134 -6.11 -8.45 -66.94
#